data_AF-A0A1R3I9F5-F1
#
_entry.id   AF-A0A1R3I9F5-F1
#
_cell.length_a   1.000
_cell.length_b   1.000
_cell.length_c   1.000
_cell.angle_alpha   90.00
_cell.angle_beta   90.00
_cell.angle_gamma   90.00
#
_symmetry.space_group_name_H-M   'P 1'
#
loop_
_entity.id
_entity.type
_entity.pdbx_description
1 polymer ?
#
loop_
_entity_poly.entity_id
_entity_poly.type
_entity_poly.pdbx_seq_one_letter_code
_entity_poly.pdbx_strand_id
1 'polypeptide(L)'
;MSYGVATMTAPTAVSGSASGSTIKQVKLERESELRIEVDSETPLKLRLLNGSAEIFGSELAPEIWLTFPPRLKFAVFTWYGATLEMDGATETDYTADETPMVSYVNVHAVLEGRRNRAKASSSNDSEASQGPRVIVVGPTDSGKSTLSRMLLSWAAKQGWKPTCVDLDIGQGSITVPGCIAATPIEMPIDPVEGIPLEMPLVYFYGHTTPSNNVDLYKALVNELAQLLETQFARNAESRAAGMVINTMGWIEGTGYELLLHAIDTFKANVVLVLGQEKLFSMLKAVAKSKPNVDVVKLQKSGGVVSRNAKFRQKARGYKIREYFYGLANDLSPHSNIANFSDLLVYRIGGGPQAPRSALPIGADPVANPLRVTPVNIDRDLLHMVLAVSYAKEPDQILSSNVAGFIYVTDIDIQSATTLQQSRWLCSVVSGKTVVAMAEKTVLCCKCGILMAPNPANMCVTCLRSEIDITEGLRKHEILMHCPDCQSYSQPPKSWIKAQLESRELLKICLNRLNPDFKKLRVMLVNAEFIWTEPHSKRIKVKLKVQKEVINGAILEQSYVVEFVQQDHMCESCTRFQANPDQWVAAVQLRQRVSHRRTFFYLEQSILHHDAASHAIKIKQMDQGIDFFFANRSHAVRFVEFLGKVAPTRYRNDKHLVSHDPKSNNYNYKYTFSVEISPVCREDLICLPPRVAVSLGNFGPLVICTKVTNNIQLLDPFTLRQCFLDSDQYWRHSFKSLLGSRQLVEYDVFNIEIVHPEVNIGGSKYVLADAEVARVTDYGKLFHIRTHLGHILKPGDRALGYDLYGAISNDMELDKYKSLVLPEAILIKKSYEEKRMKKRGKPRPWKLKSLNMEADESKDHQPSEMASVSDVDDDVPSVPLEELLAELDLSEQEDGGDNMSE
;
A
#
# COMPACT_ATOMS: atom_id res chain seq x y z
N MET A 1 54.55 4.25 46.29
CA MET A 1 54.54 3.01 47.09
C MET A 1 54.12 1.88 46.17
N SER A 2 54.96 0.86 46.13
CA SER A 2 54.87 -0.32 45.26
C SER A 2 53.73 -1.26 45.65
N TYR A 3 52.90 -1.64 44.67
CA TYR A 3 52.08 -2.85 44.68
C TYR A 3 52.35 -3.50 43.32
N GLY A 4 52.94 -4.69 43.18
CA GLY A 4 52.64 -5.93 43.89
C GLY A 4 52.07 -6.89 42.84
N VAL A 5 52.93 -7.41 41.97
CA VAL A 5 52.56 -8.32 40.87
C VAL A 5 52.18 -9.67 41.47
N ALA A 6 50.89 -10.04 41.36
CA ALA A 6 50.41 -11.38 41.63
C ALA A 6 50.40 -12.19 40.32
N THR A 7 51.28 -13.18 40.24
CA THR A 7 51.38 -14.17 39.16
C THR A 7 50.15 -15.07 39.14
N MET A 8 49.36 -15.01 38.07
CA MET A 8 48.30 -15.98 37.81
C MET A 8 48.89 -17.24 37.16
N THR A 9 48.55 -18.38 37.75
CA THR A 9 48.89 -19.74 37.32
C THR A 9 48.18 -20.10 36.01
N ALA A 10 48.92 -20.70 35.09
CA ALA A 10 48.45 -21.15 33.78
C ALA A 10 47.47 -22.34 33.89
N PRO A 11 46.39 -22.38 33.09
CA PRO A 11 45.64 -23.60 32.86
C PRO A 11 46.36 -24.48 31.82
N THR A 12 46.37 -25.78 32.13
CA THR A 12 46.93 -26.90 31.38
C THR A 12 46.51 -26.95 29.91
N ALA A 13 47.50 -27.15 29.04
CA ALA A 13 47.36 -27.28 27.60
C ALA A 13 46.54 -28.53 27.21
N VAL A 14 45.42 -28.31 26.51
CA VAL A 14 44.80 -29.32 25.65
C VAL A 14 45.36 -29.10 24.25
N SER A 15 46.10 -30.09 23.75
CA SER A 15 46.64 -30.12 22.40
C SER A 15 45.52 -30.20 21.37
N GLY A 16 45.18 -29.05 20.77
CA GLY A 16 44.31 -28.91 19.60
C GLY A 16 45.06 -28.22 18.47
N SER A 17 44.93 -28.76 17.27
CA SER A 17 45.58 -28.39 16.00
C SER A 17 45.74 -26.88 15.76
N ALA A 18 46.97 -26.46 15.41
CA ALA A 18 47.27 -25.14 14.90
C ALA A 18 46.54 -24.87 13.57
N SER A 19 45.46 -24.08 13.62
CA SER A 19 44.92 -23.39 12.45
C SER A 19 45.72 -22.10 12.26
N GLY A 20 46.48 -21.99 11.16
CA GLY A 20 47.30 -20.81 10.88
C GLY A 20 46.47 -19.52 10.86
N SER A 21 46.89 -18.52 11.63
CA SER A 21 46.35 -17.16 11.60
C SER A 21 46.68 -16.51 10.25
N THR A 22 45.69 -16.37 9.37
CA THR A 22 45.81 -15.60 8.13
C THR A 22 45.63 -14.12 8.45
N ILE A 23 46.73 -13.46 8.81
CA ILE A 23 46.77 -12.00 8.96
C ILE A 23 46.62 -11.36 7.58
N LYS A 24 45.62 -10.51 7.42
CA LYS A 24 45.30 -9.77 6.20
C LYS A 24 45.50 -8.27 6.44
N GLN A 25 46.26 -7.61 5.58
CA GLN A 25 46.36 -6.15 5.60
C GLN A 25 45.50 -5.55 4.49
N VAL A 26 44.75 -4.50 4.82
CA VAL A 26 43.87 -3.79 3.90
C VAL A 26 44.24 -2.32 3.91
N LYS A 27 44.59 -1.78 2.74
CA LYS A 27 44.82 -0.36 2.55
C LYS A 27 43.53 0.30 2.06
N LEU A 28 43.10 1.34 2.77
CA LEU A 28 41.96 2.18 2.44
C LEU A 28 42.45 3.50 1.87
N GLU A 29 41.89 3.86 0.72
CA GLU A 29 42.11 5.17 0.09
C GLU A 29 41.25 6.24 0.75
N ARG A 30 41.52 7.51 0.43
CA ARG A 30 40.77 8.65 0.96
C ARG A 30 39.27 8.51 0.70
N GLU A 31 38.44 8.85 1.70
CA GLU A 31 36.97 8.85 1.59
C GLU A 31 36.37 7.48 1.25
N SER A 32 37.02 6.38 1.65
CA SER A 32 36.53 5.00 1.46
C SER A 32 36.20 4.30 2.78
N GLU A 33 35.35 3.28 2.71
CA GLU A 33 35.01 2.40 3.84
C GLU A 33 35.27 0.92 3.54
N LEU A 34 35.83 0.20 4.51
CA LEU A 34 35.87 -1.26 4.53
C LEU A 34 34.59 -1.78 5.20
N ARG A 35 33.75 -2.51 4.46
CA ARG A 35 32.55 -3.15 5.00
C ARG A 35 32.88 -4.59 5.36
N ILE A 36 32.53 -5.00 6.58
CA ILE A 36 32.91 -6.28 7.16
C ILE A 36 31.69 -6.99 7.73
N GLU A 37 31.55 -8.27 7.36
CA GLU A 37 30.73 -9.26 8.04
C GLU A 37 31.66 -10.28 8.70
N VAL A 38 31.69 -10.27 10.04
CA VAL A 38 32.49 -11.21 10.83
C VAL A 38 31.92 -12.61 10.66
N ASP A 39 32.82 -13.61 10.60
CA ASP A 39 32.45 -15.02 10.53
C ASP A 39 31.44 -15.43 11.63
N SER A 40 30.71 -16.50 11.34
CA SER A 40 29.57 -16.90 12.15
C SER A 40 29.94 -17.61 13.45
N GLU A 41 31.18 -18.08 13.58
CA GLU A 41 31.67 -18.86 14.73
C GLU A 41 32.90 -18.24 15.38
N THR A 42 33.77 -17.61 14.59
CA THR A 42 35.04 -17.05 15.07
C THR A 42 35.01 -15.51 15.16
N PRO A 43 35.62 -14.92 16.20
CA PRO A 43 35.74 -13.47 16.31
C PRO A 43 36.79 -12.95 15.32
N LEU A 44 36.67 -11.68 14.96
CA LEU A 44 37.63 -10.97 14.12
C LEU A 44 38.42 -9.97 14.97
N LYS A 45 39.74 -10.01 14.89
CA LYS A 45 40.58 -8.95 15.43
C LYS A 45 40.94 -7.94 14.35
N LEU A 46 40.90 -6.66 14.67
CA LEU A 46 41.27 -5.58 13.76
C LEU A 46 42.04 -4.49 14.49
N ARG A 47 43.10 -3.97 13.86
CA ARG A 47 43.86 -2.81 14.35
C ARG A 47 44.22 -1.84 13.22
N LEU A 48 44.43 -0.58 13.58
CA LEU A 48 44.94 0.46 12.69
C LEU A 48 46.48 0.47 12.74
N LEU A 49 47.15 0.32 11.60
CA LEU A 49 48.61 0.39 11.51
C LEU A 49 49.10 1.80 11.17
N ASN A 50 48.47 2.45 10.18
CA ASN A 50 48.88 3.76 9.69
C ASN A 50 47.65 4.59 9.26
N GLY A 51 47.75 5.91 9.35
CA GLY A 51 46.68 6.83 8.95
C GLY A 51 45.64 7.04 10.04
N SER A 52 44.40 7.34 9.65
CA SER A 52 43.28 7.56 10.58
C SER A 52 42.02 6.85 10.07
N ALA A 53 41.30 6.17 10.96
CA ALA A 53 40.08 5.47 10.62
C ALA A 53 39.10 5.52 11.79
N GLU A 54 37.80 5.44 11.48
CA GLU A 54 36.73 5.44 12.48
C GLU A 54 35.69 4.36 12.21
N ILE A 55 35.08 3.85 13.28
CA ILE A 55 33.92 2.96 13.22
C ILE A 55 32.75 3.69 13.86
N PHE A 56 31.75 4.05 13.05
CA PHE A 56 30.54 4.75 13.49
C PHE A 56 30.80 6.00 14.34
N GLY A 57 31.80 6.79 13.94
CA GLY A 57 32.19 8.06 14.57
C GLY A 57 33.17 7.94 15.73
N SER A 58 33.62 6.72 16.04
CA SER A 58 34.64 6.45 17.06
C SER A 58 35.97 6.14 16.38
N GLU A 59 36.97 6.96 16.66
CA GLU A 59 38.30 6.88 16.05
C GLU A 59 39.08 5.67 16.60
N LEU A 60 39.77 4.97 15.71
CA LEU A 60 40.58 3.82 16.06
C LEU A 60 41.96 4.26 16.55
N ALA A 61 42.34 3.79 17.74
CA ALA A 61 43.69 3.99 18.25
C ALA A 61 44.72 3.19 17.42
N PRO A 62 45.87 3.78 17.04
CA PRO A 62 46.93 3.06 16.35
C PRO A 62 47.46 1.88 17.18
N GLU A 63 47.76 0.78 16.49
CA GLU A 63 48.40 -0.44 17.01
C GLU A 63 47.61 -1.23 18.08
N ILE A 64 46.38 -0.81 18.42
CA ILE A 64 45.52 -1.51 19.39
C ILE A 64 44.61 -2.52 18.68
N TRP A 65 44.64 -3.76 19.14
CA TRP A 65 43.74 -4.83 18.67
C TRP A 65 42.35 -4.70 19.28
N LEU A 66 41.33 -4.52 18.44
CA LEU A 66 39.93 -4.64 18.80
C LEU A 66 39.40 -6.02 18.39
N THR A 67 38.67 -6.69 19.29
CA THR A 67 38.10 -8.02 19.02
C THR A 67 36.60 -7.90 18.84
N PHE A 68 36.14 -8.12 17.61
CA PHE A 68 34.74 -8.08 17.24
C PHE A 68 34.10 -9.47 17.37
N PRO A 69 32.95 -9.59 18.05
CA PRO A 69 32.29 -10.88 18.22
C PRO A 69 31.78 -11.45 16.89
N PRO A 70 31.58 -12.78 16.80
CA PRO A 70 31.02 -13.43 15.62
C PRO A 70 29.71 -12.80 15.16
N ARG A 71 29.45 -12.82 13.85
CA ARG A 71 28.20 -12.33 13.20
C ARG A 71 27.97 -10.81 13.29
N LEU A 72 28.94 -10.04 13.79
CA LEU A 72 28.84 -8.59 13.79
C LEU A 72 29.04 -8.06 12.37
N LYS A 73 28.26 -7.04 12.00
CA LYS A 73 28.40 -6.31 10.74
C LYS A 73 28.73 -4.86 11.02
N PHE A 74 29.84 -4.38 10.46
CA PHE A 74 30.28 -2.99 10.66
C PHE A 74 31.07 -2.47 9.47
N ALA A 75 31.31 -1.16 9.48
CA ALA A 75 32.12 -0.49 8.47
C ALA A 75 33.22 0.34 9.15
N VAL A 76 34.43 0.27 8.61
CA VAL A 76 35.58 1.10 9.01
C VAL A 76 35.79 2.15 7.93
N PHE A 77 35.64 3.42 8.27
CA PHE A 77 35.74 4.54 7.32
C PHE A 77 37.01 5.35 7.55
N THR A 78 37.58 5.92 6.48
CA THR A 78 38.73 6.85 6.58
C THR A 78 38.52 8.14 5.80
N TRP A 79 38.83 9.28 6.43
CA TRP A 79 38.80 10.60 5.80
C TRP A 79 40.05 10.89 4.95
N TYR A 80 41.21 10.34 5.34
CA TYR A 80 42.51 10.73 4.79
C TYR A 80 43.33 9.56 4.21
N GLY A 81 42.84 8.32 4.38
CA GLY A 81 43.56 7.09 4.07
C GLY A 81 44.03 6.37 5.34
N ALA A 82 43.99 5.04 5.31
CA ALA A 82 44.36 4.20 6.44
C ALA A 82 44.88 2.83 6.00
N THR A 83 45.74 2.21 6.80
CA THR A 83 46.13 0.81 6.65
C THR A 83 45.65 0.04 7.86
N LEU A 84 44.77 -0.93 7.63
CA LEU A 84 44.19 -1.80 8.65
C LEU A 84 44.85 -3.18 8.59
N GLU A 85 44.95 -3.82 9.73
CA GLU A 85 45.35 -5.22 9.84
C GLU A 85 44.26 -6.02 10.53
N MET A 86 43.92 -7.16 9.94
CA MET A 86 42.84 -8.05 10.34
C MET A 86 43.40 -9.44 10.61
N ASP A 87 43.00 -10.03 11.73
CA ASP A 87 43.37 -11.37 12.15
C ASP A 87 42.09 -12.15 12.52
N GLY A 88 41.75 -13.14 11.70
CA GLY A 88 40.51 -13.91 11.80
C GLY A 88 39.78 -14.03 10.46
N ALA A 89 38.76 -14.89 10.42
CA ALA A 89 37.95 -15.10 9.23
C ALA A 89 36.84 -14.05 9.10
N THR A 90 36.57 -13.63 7.86
CA THR A 90 35.42 -12.81 7.48
C THR A 90 34.50 -13.63 6.58
N GLU A 91 33.19 -13.51 6.75
CA GLU A 91 32.22 -14.09 5.82
C GLU A 91 32.21 -13.27 4.52
N THR A 92 32.19 -11.95 4.65
CA THR A 92 32.42 -11.02 3.55
C THR A 92 33.20 -9.81 4.03
N ASP A 93 34.16 -9.33 3.23
CA ASP A 93 34.77 -8.03 3.41
C ASP A 93 35.12 -7.41 2.05
N TYR A 94 34.80 -6.12 1.88
CA TYR A 94 35.08 -5.38 0.64
C TYR A 94 35.17 -3.87 0.90
N THR A 95 35.99 -3.19 0.10
CA THR A 95 36.12 -1.74 0.13
C THR A 95 35.06 -1.09 -0.77
N ALA A 96 34.42 -0.05 -0.28
CA ALA A 96 33.49 0.79 -1.02
C ALA A 96 33.95 2.26 -0.96
N ASP A 97 33.88 2.94 -2.10
CA ASP A 97 34.14 4.36 -2.29
C ASP A 97 32.85 5.21 -2.28
N GLU A 98 31.71 4.61 -2.65
CA GLU A 98 30.40 5.25 -2.52
C GLU A 98 29.89 5.20 -1.07
N THR A 99 29.96 6.34 -0.37
CA THR A 99 29.50 6.47 1.02
C THR A 99 28.82 7.83 1.31
N PRO A 100 27.77 7.86 2.18
CA PRO A 100 27.08 9.10 2.54
C PRO A 100 27.81 9.93 3.62
N MET A 101 29.03 9.56 4.03
CA MET A 101 29.73 10.16 5.18
C MET A 101 29.90 11.68 5.10
N VAL A 102 30.18 12.22 3.91
CA VAL A 102 30.27 13.68 3.69
C VAL A 102 28.95 14.37 4.04
N SER A 103 27.81 13.78 3.67
CA SER A 103 26.50 14.34 4.02
C SER A 103 26.22 14.26 5.52
N TYR A 104 26.64 13.18 6.18
CA TYR A 104 26.45 12.98 7.61
C TYR A 104 27.30 13.94 8.45
N VAL A 105 28.58 14.16 8.09
CA VAL A 105 29.45 15.10 8.81
C VAL A 105 28.99 16.55 8.61
N ASN A 106 28.47 16.90 7.44
CA ASN A 106 27.89 18.22 7.19
C ASN A 106 26.69 18.49 8.10
N VAL A 107 25.81 17.50 8.29
CA VAL A 107 24.73 17.60 9.28
C VAL A 107 25.30 17.78 10.68
N HIS A 108 26.30 16.99 11.07
CA HIS A 108 26.94 17.12 12.38
C HIS A 108 27.50 18.54 12.61
N ALA A 109 28.17 19.14 11.63
CA ALA A 109 28.69 20.51 11.71
C ALA A 109 27.57 21.56 11.92
N VAL A 110 26.41 21.40 11.28
CA VAL A 110 25.25 22.27 11.50
C VAL A 110 24.68 22.11 12.90
N LEU A 111 24.57 20.88 13.39
CA LEU A 111 24.11 20.58 14.76
C LEU A 111 25.07 21.16 15.80
N GLU A 112 26.37 21.10 15.53
CA GLU A 112 27.41 21.68 16.37
C GLU A 112 27.27 23.20 16.48
N GLY A 113 27.01 23.88 15.36
CA GLY A 113 26.67 25.30 15.36
C GLY A 113 25.42 25.62 16.21
N ARG A 114 24.40 24.73 16.22
CA ARG A 114 23.21 24.88 17.09
C ARG A 114 23.56 24.73 18.57
N ARG A 115 24.38 23.75 18.93
CA ARG A 115 24.83 23.55 20.33
C ARG A 115 25.59 24.76 20.86
N ASN A 116 26.52 25.29 20.07
CA ASN A 116 27.30 26.47 20.44
C ASN A 116 26.42 27.72 20.64
N ARG A 117 25.43 27.95 19.76
CA ARG A 117 24.45 29.04 19.94
C ARG A 117 23.60 28.85 21.20
N ALA A 118 23.13 27.62 21.45
CA ALA A 118 22.36 27.31 22.65
C ALA A 118 23.17 27.57 23.94
N LYS A 119 24.44 27.15 23.97
CA LYS A 119 25.36 27.39 25.10
C LYS A 119 25.69 28.87 25.32
N ALA A 120 25.75 29.66 24.25
CA ALA A 120 26.04 31.10 24.32
C ALA A 120 24.83 31.96 24.73
N SER A 121 23.61 31.42 24.63
CA SER A 121 22.38 32.13 25.00
C SER A 121 22.17 32.22 26.51
N SER A 122 21.39 33.20 26.97
CA SER A 122 21.07 33.35 28.39
C SER A 122 20.20 32.20 28.89
N SER A 123 20.50 31.67 30.07
CA SER A 123 19.76 30.55 30.69
C SER A 123 18.28 30.84 30.96
N ASN A 124 17.87 32.11 30.96
CA ASN A 124 16.49 32.56 31.19
C ASN A 124 15.59 32.44 29.95
N ASP A 125 16.16 32.33 28.75
CA ASP A 125 15.40 32.09 27.51
C ASP A 125 15.46 30.60 27.18
N SER A 126 14.39 29.87 27.54
CA SER A 126 14.31 28.42 27.39
C SER A 126 14.33 27.97 25.93
N GLU A 127 13.86 28.79 24.99
CA GLU A 127 13.89 28.43 23.56
C GLU A 127 15.25 28.72 22.94
N ALA A 128 15.87 29.87 23.25
CA ALA A 128 17.19 30.20 22.72
C ALA A 128 18.31 29.30 23.30
N SER A 129 18.15 28.81 24.53
CA SER A 129 19.08 27.90 25.20
C SER A 129 18.90 26.42 24.88
N GLN A 130 17.96 26.09 23.99
CA GLN A 130 17.68 24.72 23.61
C GLN A 130 18.62 24.23 22.50
N GLY A 131 19.41 23.19 22.81
CA GLY A 131 20.22 22.47 21.85
C GLY A 131 19.40 21.67 20.82
N PRO A 132 20.05 21.09 19.80
CA PRO A 132 19.36 20.34 18.75
C PRO A 132 18.66 19.10 19.32
N ARG A 133 17.39 18.92 18.98
CA ARG A 133 16.59 17.72 19.26
C ARG A 133 16.34 17.00 17.94
N VAL A 134 17.22 16.06 17.64
CA VAL A 134 17.32 15.40 16.33
C VAL A 134 16.57 14.10 16.38
N ILE A 135 15.62 13.88 15.47
CA ILE A 135 14.94 12.58 15.31
C ILE A 135 15.28 11.99 13.95
N VAL A 136 15.72 10.72 13.96
CA VAL A 136 16.16 10.00 12.76
C VAL A 136 15.07 9.03 12.35
N VAL A 137 14.46 9.27 11.18
CA VAL A 137 13.30 8.51 10.68
C VAL A 137 13.60 7.87 9.33
N GLY A 138 12.89 6.79 9.02
CA GLY A 138 13.08 6.03 7.79
C GLY A 138 12.67 4.56 7.93
N PRO A 139 12.53 3.85 6.81
CA PRO A 139 12.07 2.47 6.81
C PRO A 139 13.02 1.55 7.56
N THR A 140 12.57 0.32 7.77
CA THR A 140 13.41 -0.74 8.32
C THR A 140 14.68 -0.92 7.49
N ASP A 141 15.82 -1.12 8.15
CA ASP A 141 17.13 -1.31 7.49
C ASP A 141 17.52 -0.15 6.55
N SER A 142 17.42 1.09 7.05
CA SER A 142 17.90 2.30 6.36
C SER A 142 19.17 2.93 6.96
N GLY A 143 19.68 2.38 8.07
CA GLY A 143 20.88 2.90 8.76
C GLY A 143 20.61 3.89 9.90
N LYS A 144 19.36 4.02 10.40
CA LYS A 144 18.99 4.97 11.48
C LYS A 144 19.84 4.86 12.75
N SER A 145 19.97 3.65 13.29
CA SER A 145 20.74 3.41 14.52
C SER A 145 22.23 3.71 14.32
N THR A 146 22.76 3.42 13.13
CA THR A 146 24.14 3.71 12.75
C THR A 146 24.38 5.22 12.66
N LEU A 147 23.52 5.97 11.97
CA LEU A 147 23.61 7.42 11.89
C LEU A 147 23.47 8.06 13.27
N SER A 148 22.55 7.56 14.09
CA SER A 148 22.36 8.05 15.46
C SER A 148 23.65 7.88 16.27
N ARG A 149 24.30 6.71 16.18
CA ARG A 149 25.60 6.44 16.82
C ARG A 149 26.69 7.40 16.36
N MET A 150 26.81 7.63 15.05
CA MET A 150 27.79 8.58 14.48
C MET A 150 27.59 10.00 15.02
N LEU A 151 26.36 10.52 14.97
CA LEU A 151 26.04 11.87 15.45
C LEU A 151 26.31 12.05 16.95
N LEU A 152 26.06 11.01 17.75
CA LEU A 152 26.34 10.98 19.18
C LEU A 152 27.85 10.92 19.46
N SER A 153 28.57 9.99 18.82
CA SER A 153 30.02 9.84 19.00
C SER A 153 30.80 11.08 18.58
N TRP A 154 30.47 11.70 17.44
CA TRP A 154 31.13 12.93 17.01
C TRP A 154 30.85 14.10 17.95
N ALA A 155 29.64 14.21 18.50
CA ALA A 155 29.33 15.24 19.48
C ALA A 155 30.09 15.02 20.81
N ALA A 156 30.16 13.78 21.27
CA ALA A 156 30.96 13.42 22.45
C ALA A 156 32.45 13.68 22.24
N LYS A 157 32.98 13.42 21.04
CA LYS A 157 34.35 13.75 20.66
C LYS A 157 34.65 15.26 20.76
N GLN A 158 33.65 16.11 20.50
CA GLN A 158 33.75 17.57 20.66
C GLN A 158 33.49 18.06 22.10
N GLY A 159 33.37 17.14 23.06
CA GLY A 159 33.16 17.46 24.47
C GLY A 159 31.71 17.75 24.87
N TRP A 160 30.74 17.49 23.98
CA TRP A 160 29.32 17.57 24.33
C TRP A 160 28.83 16.30 25.00
N LYS A 161 27.75 16.42 25.78
CA LYS A 161 27.08 15.29 26.42
C LYS A 161 25.64 15.12 25.90
N PRO A 162 25.44 14.79 24.61
CA PRO A 162 24.10 14.64 24.05
C PRO A 162 23.38 13.43 24.64
N THR A 163 22.05 13.50 24.75
CA THR A 163 21.23 12.36 25.17
C THR A 163 20.91 11.47 23.98
N CYS A 164 21.26 10.18 24.06
CA CYS A 164 20.75 9.15 23.15
C CYS A 164 19.35 8.74 23.60
N VAL A 165 18.37 8.76 22.71
CA VAL A 165 17.02 8.27 22.94
C VAL A 165 16.73 7.18 21.93
N ASP A 166 16.27 6.02 22.39
CA ASP A 166 15.94 4.87 21.55
C ASP A 166 14.47 4.50 21.73
N LEU A 167 13.69 4.76 20.68
CA LEU A 167 12.26 4.44 20.60
C LEU A 167 11.97 3.14 19.83
N ASP A 168 13.01 2.42 19.37
CA ASP A 168 12.87 1.12 18.69
C ASP A 168 12.79 -0.03 19.71
N ILE A 169 11.58 -0.34 20.14
CA ILE A 169 11.30 -1.50 21.02
C ILE A 169 11.60 -2.86 20.36
N GLY A 170 11.68 -2.93 19.04
CA GLY A 170 11.85 -4.19 18.31
C GLY A 170 13.30 -4.64 18.23
N GLN A 171 14.24 -3.69 18.11
CA GLN A 171 15.69 -3.91 17.97
C GLN A 171 16.49 -2.87 18.79
N GLY A 172 16.05 -2.57 20.02
CA GLY A 172 16.68 -1.58 20.89
C GLY A 172 18.18 -1.79 21.08
N SER A 173 18.90 -0.67 21.09
CA SER A 173 20.37 -0.61 21.14
C SER A 173 20.94 -0.38 22.53
N ILE A 174 20.16 0.28 23.41
CA ILE A 174 20.56 0.61 24.78
C ILE A 174 20.41 -0.64 25.66
N THR A 175 19.20 -1.18 25.84
CA THR A 175 18.95 -2.26 26.81
C THR A 175 18.26 -3.46 26.16
N VAL A 176 17.69 -4.37 26.95
CA VAL A 176 16.94 -5.51 26.44
C VAL A 176 15.81 -5.06 25.49
N PRO A 177 15.50 -5.83 24.44
CA PRO A 177 14.39 -5.54 23.53
C PRO A 177 13.05 -5.43 24.28
N GLY A 178 12.11 -4.67 23.71
CA GLY A 178 10.82 -4.37 24.33
C GLY A 178 10.87 -3.16 25.27
N CYS A 179 11.93 -2.36 25.21
CA CYS A 179 12.10 -1.16 26.03
C CYS A 179 12.20 0.10 25.17
N ILE A 180 11.72 1.21 25.72
CA ILE A 180 12.07 2.56 25.29
C ILE A 180 13.09 3.08 26.28
N ALA A 181 14.20 3.65 25.81
CA ALA A 181 15.29 4.04 26.70
C ALA A 181 15.97 5.34 26.30
N ALA A 182 16.63 5.99 27.25
CA ALA A 182 17.52 7.11 27.01
C ALA A 182 18.75 7.09 27.94
N THR A 183 19.88 7.56 27.45
CA THR A 183 21.11 7.69 28.25
C THR A 183 22.00 8.81 27.71
N PRO A 184 22.67 9.61 28.57
CA PRO A 184 23.66 10.58 28.12
C PRO A 184 24.90 9.88 27.54
N ILE A 185 25.43 10.42 26.45
CA ILE A 185 26.67 9.93 25.83
C ILE A 185 27.78 10.94 26.14
N GLU A 186 28.68 10.58 27.05
CA GLU A 186 29.79 11.47 27.46
C GLU A 186 31.07 11.26 26.66
N MET A 187 31.29 10.04 26.17
CA MET A 187 32.46 9.65 25.39
C MET A 187 32.00 9.02 24.07
N PRO A 188 32.83 9.05 23.01
CA PRO A 188 32.54 8.33 21.77
C PRO A 188 32.17 6.87 22.06
N ILE A 189 31.11 6.39 21.42
CA ILE A 189 30.51 5.08 21.69
C ILE A 189 31.50 4.00 21.23
N ASP A 190 31.87 3.09 22.11
CA ASP A 190 32.82 2.03 21.76
C ASP A 190 32.27 1.16 20.61
N PRO A 191 33.07 0.87 19.57
CA PRO A 191 32.60 0.11 18.41
C PRO A 191 32.29 -1.36 18.72
N VAL A 192 32.86 -1.92 19.79
CA VAL A 192 32.65 -3.28 20.28
C VAL A 192 31.63 -3.28 21.42
N GLU A 193 31.86 -2.47 22.47
CA GLU A 193 31.04 -2.47 23.68
C GLU A 193 29.69 -1.75 23.51
N GLY A 194 29.61 -0.82 22.56
CA GLY A 194 28.40 -0.08 22.29
C GLY A 194 28.08 0.96 23.37
N ILE A 195 26.79 1.15 23.64
CA ILE A 195 26.31 2.21 24.54
C ILE A 195 26.42 1.72 25.99
N PRO A 196 27.08 2.47 26.90
CA PRO A 196 27.23 2.07 28.29
C PRO A 196 25.89 2.00 29.04
N LEU A 197 25.77 1.04 29.95
CA LEU A 197 24.53 0.70 30.69
C LEU A 197 24.50 1.23 32.12
N GLU A 198 25.37 2.18 32.47
CA GLU A 198 25.60 2.58 33.86
C GLU A 198 24.37 3.25 34.49
N MET A 199 23.71 4.19 33.79
CA MET A 199 22.51 4.87 34.29
C MET A 199 21.47 5.21 33.18
N PRO A 200 20.93 4.22 32.45
CA PRO A 200 19.89 4.49 31.46
C PRO A 200 18.53 4.74 32.13
N LEU A 201 17.76 5.66 31.54
CA LEU A 201 16.32 5.74 31.73
C LEU A 201 15.68 4.68 30.83
N VAL A 202 14.87 3.80 31.39
CA VAL A 202 14.31 2.62 30.73
C VAL A 202 12.85 2.46 31.14
N TYR A 203 11.98 2.41 30.15
CA TYR A 203 10.56 2.06 30.31
C TYR A 203 10.27 0.76 29.57
N PHE A 204 9.66 -0.20 30.25
CA PHE A 204 9.38 -1.52 29.71
C PHE A 204 8.00 -1.56 29.04
N TYR A 205 8.00 -1.78 27.73
CA TYR A 205 6.79 -1.98 26.93
C TYR A 205 6.43 -3.47 26.79
N GLY A 206 7.41 -4.36 26.83
CA GLY A 206 7.22 -5.81 26.93
C GLY A 206 6.90 -6.55 25.63
N HIS A 207 6.60 -5.85 24.53
CA HIS A 207 6.40 -6.45 23.20
C HIS A 207 7.41 -5.92 22.18
N THR A 208 7.54 -6.63 21.05
CA THR A 208 8.46 -6.26 19.96
C THR A 208 7.84 -5.35 18.90
N THR A 209 6.55 -5.01 19.03
CA THR A 209 5.83 -4.12 18.11
C THR A 209 4.80 -3.23 18.85
N PRO A 210 4.70 -1.93 18.52
CA PRO A 210 3.75 -1.04 19.19
C PRO A 210 2.28 -1.37 18.89
N SER A 211 2.02 -2.19 17.86
CA SER A 211 0.67 -2.60 17.49
C SER A 211 -0.05 -3.42 18.57
N ASN A 212 0.69 -4.01 19.52
CA ASN A 212 0.09 -4.72 20.65
C ASN A 212 -0.70 -3.79 21.58
N ASN A 213 -0.19 -2.58 21.84
CA ASN A 213 -0.82 -1.59 22.70
C ASN A 213 -0.28 -0.18 22.36
N VAL A 214 -0.92 0.47 21.38
CA VAL A 214 -0.48 1.78 20.85
C VAL A 214 -0.54 2.86 21.94
N ASP A 215 -1.56 2.81 22.79
CA ASP A 215 -1.74 3.79 23.87
C ASP A 215 -0.68 3.68 24.94
N LEU A 216 -0.29 2.44 25.31
CA LEU A 216 0.83 2.21 26.21
C LEU A 216 2.13 2.75 25.61
N TYR A 217 2.40 2.48 24.34
CA TYR A 217 3.61 3.01 23.69
C TYR A 217 3.63 4.55 23.75
N LYS A 218 2.52 5.22 23.42
CA LYS A 218 2.41 6.68 23.52
C LYS A 218 2.62 7.18 24.95
N ALA A 219 2.02 6.50 25.94
CA ALA A 219 2.17 6.84 27.36
C ALA A 219 3.63 6.77 27.81
N LEU A 220 4.34 5.68 27.50
CA LEU A 220 5.76 5.52 27.86
C LEU A 220 6.66 6.55 27.15
N VAL A 221 6.35 6.89 25.89
CA VAL A 221 7.05 7.96 25.17
C VAL A 221 6.85 9.32 25.85
N ASN A 222 5.64 9.61 26.33
CA ASN A 222 5.34 10.85 27.05
C ASN A 222 6.07 10.92 28.40
N GLU A 223 6.07 9.84 29.18
CA GLU A 223 6.79 9.76 30.45
C GLU A 223 8.30 9.98 30.27
N LEU A 224 8.90 9.34 29.26
CA LEU A 224 10.31 9.53 28.96
C LEU A 224 10.62 10.99 28.57
N ALA A 225 9.81 11.59 27.71
CA ALA A 225 10.02 12.97 27.27
C ALA A 225 9.87 13.98 28.43
N GLN A 226 8.87 13.81 29.29
CA GLN A 226 8.67 14.67 30.46
C GLN A 226 9.85 14.60 31.44
N LEU A 227 10.39 13.39 31.67
CA LEU A 227 11.55 13.20 32.52
C LEU A 227 12.80 13.87 31.92
N LEU A 228 13.04 13.71 30.62
CA LEU A 228 14.16 14.38 29.93
C LEU A 228 14.02 15.91 29.94
N GLU A 229 12.81 16.45 29.75
CA GLU A 229 12.55 17.89 29.88
C GLU A 229 12.90 18.40 31.29
N THR A 230 12.54 17.63 32.33
CA THR A 230 12.88 17.95 33.71
C THR A 230 14.40 17.94 33.94
N GLN A 231 15.13 16.99 33.33
CA GLN A 231 16.59 16.94 33.39
C GLN A 231 17.23 18.14 32.67
N PHE A 232 16.73 18.51 31.48
CA PHE A 232 17.24 19.64 30.70
C PHE A 232 16.93 20.99 31.33
N ALA A 233 15.82 21.11 32.04
CA ALA A 233 15.52 22.31 32.83
C ALA A 233 16.57 22.54 33.94
N ARG A 234 17.05 21.45 34.56
CA ARG A 234 18.03 21.48 35.66
C ARG A 234 19.49 21.56 35.20
N ASN A 235 19.80 21.05 34.01
CA ASN A 235 21.16 21.01 33.47
C ASN A 235 21.26 21.76 32.13
N ALA A 236 21.80 22.99 32.18
CA ALA A 236 21.97 23.83 31.00
C ALA A 236 22.96 23.24 29.97
N GLU A 237 23.99 22.51 30.41
CA GLU A 237 24.95 21.89 29.51
C GLU A 237 24.31 20.75 28.72
N SER A 238 23.55 19.88 29.38
CA SER A 238 22.79 18.81 28.71
C SER A 238 21.72 19.38 27.79
N ARG A 239 21.03 20.46 28.20
CA ARG A 239 20.06 21.16 27.37
C ARG A 239 20.68 21.69 26.08
N ALA A 240 21.85 22.32 26.17
CA ALA A 240 22.59 22.85 25.02
C ALA A 240 23.19 21.74 24.15
N ALA A 241 23.62 20.62 24.74
CA ALA A 241 24.11 19.45 24.00
C ALA A 241 23.02 18.78 23.16
N GLY A 242 21.78 18.80 23.64
CA GLY A 242 20.61 18.30 22.93
C GLY A 242 20.45 16.78 22.99
N MET A 243 19.69 16.21 22.06
CA MET A 243 19.40 14.78 22.01
C MET A 243 19.33 14.24 20.57
N VAL A 244 19.62 12.96 20.40
CA VAL A 244 19.45 12.21 19.15
C VAL A 244 18.52 11.03 19.40
N ILE A 245 17.41 10.99 18.66
CA ILE A 245 16.29 10.08 18.84
C ILE A 245 16.26 9.08 17.68
N ASN A 246 16.56 7.82 17.98
CA ASN A 246 16.41 6.70 17.07
C ASN A 246 14.97 6.18 17.10
N THR A 247 14.37 5.94 15.93
CA THR A 247 12.99 5.43 15.82
C THR A 247 12.94 4.03 15.23
N MET A 248 11.79 3.37 15.40
CA MET A 248 11.47 2.13 14.68
C MET A 248 11.32 2.34 13.17
N GLY A 249 11.36 1.25 12.41
CA GLY A 249 11.25 1.24 10.94
C GLY A 249 9.83 1.17 10.36
N TRP A 250 8.79 1.37 11.17
CA TRP A 250 7.39 1.36 10.73
C TRP A 250 6.92 2.77 10.40
N ILE A 251 6.84 3.09 9.10
CA ILE A 251 6.68 4.46 8.60
C ILE A 251 5.31 4.74 7.95
N GLU A 252 4.39 3.78 8.00
CA GLU A 252 3.06 3.86 7.35
C GLU A 252 1.94 3.59 8.37
N GLY A 253 0.74 4.10 8.09
CA GLY A 253 -0.44 3.92 8.95
C GLY A 253 -0.17 4.38 10.40
N THR A 254 -0.51 3.53 11.37
CA THR A 254 -0.25 3.78 12.80
C THR A 254 1.23 4.05 13.10
N GLY A 255 2.16 3.46 12.34
CA GLY A 255 3.59 3.74 12.48
C GLY A 255 3.91 5.21 12.19
N TYR A 256 3.30 5.78 11.16
CA TYR A 256 3.45 7.21 10.83
C TYR A 256 2.87 8.12 11.91
N GLU A 257 1.71 7.76 12.46
CA GLU A 257 1.10 8.49 13.59
C GLU A 257 2.01 8.49 14.83
N LEU A 258 2.65 7.36 15.13
CA LEU A 258 3.61 7.24 16.23
C LEU A 258 4.87 8.07 15.99
N LEU A 259 5.33 8.21 14.75
CA LEU A 259 6.42 9.12 14.39
C LEU A 259 6.04 10.59 14.61
N LEU A 260 4.85 11.01 14.17
CA LEU A 260 4.36 12.37 14.42
C LEU A 260 4.20 12.65 15.92
N HIS A 261 3.66 11.69 16.67
CA HIS A 261 3.58 11.77 18.13
C HIS A 261 4.97 11.95 18.75
N ALA A 262 5.97 11.16 18.35
CA ALA A 262 7.33 11.30 18.87
C ALA A 262 7.97 12.65 18.52
N ILE A 263 7.79 13.14 17.28
CA ILE A 263 8.28 14.47 16.86
C ILE A 263 7.73 15.56 17.78
N ASP A 264 6.42 15.49 18.08
CA ASP A 264 5.74 16.50 18.88
C ASP A 264 6.03 16.38 20.37
N THR A 265 5.99 15.17 20.92
CA THR A 265 6.26 14.88 22.34
C THR A 265 7.68 15.27 22.72
N PHE A 266 8.69 14.97 21.90
CA PHE A 266 10.07 15.37 22.17
C PHE A 266 10.40 16.80 21.72
N LYS A 267 9.46 17.50 21.07
CA LYS A 267 9.66 18.82 20.43
C LYS A 267 10.90 18.81 19.52
N ALA A 268 10.99 17.79 18.66
CA ALA A 268 12.11 17.64 17.75
C ALA A 268 12.17 18.82 16.77
N ASN A 269 13.32 19.49 16.69
CA ASN A 269 13.55 20.64 15.82
C ASN A 269 14.37 20.30 14.57
N VAL A 270 14.91 19.07 14.49
CA VAL A 270 15.58 18.53 13.31
C VAL A 270 15.07 17.12 13.04
N VAL A 271 14.49 16.90 11.87
CA VAL A 271 13.99 15.60 11.41
C VAL A 271 14.86 15.11 10.25
N LEU A 272 15.64 14.06 10.48
CA LEU A 272 16.51 13.46 9.48
C LEU A 272 15.81 12.26 8.84
N VAL A 273 15.48 12.36 7.55
CA VAL A 273 14.78 11.31 6.79
C VAL A 273 15.76 10.52 5.94
N LEU A 274 15.95 9.23 6.26
CA LEU A 274 16.88 8.34 5.56
C LEU A 274 16.19 7.55 4.44
N GLY A 275 16.63 7.78 3.20
CA GLY A 275 16.41 6.86 2.07
C GLY A 275 14.95 6.66 1.61
N GLN A 276 14.02 7.55 1.98
CA GLN A 276 12.59 7.41 1.63
C GLN A 276 11.95 8.74 1.22
N GLU A 277 11.67 8.91 -0.07
CA GLU A 277 11.18 10.18 -0.63
C GLU A 277 9.74 10.53 -0.24
N LYS A 278 8.86 9.53 -0.26
CA LYS A 278 7.45 9.69 0.15
C LYS A 278 7.34 10.21 1.59
N LEU A 279 8.08 9.57 2.50
CA LEU A 279 8.12 9.98 3.91
C LEU A 279 8.66 11.40 4.08
N PHE A 280 9.70 11.77 3.33
CA PHE A 280 10.26 13.12 3.33
C PHE A 280 9.23 14.17 2.88
N SER A 281 8.52 13.91 1.77
CA SER A 281 7.49 14.81 1.26
C SER A 281 6.36 15.01 2.28
N MET A 282 5.88 13.92 2.88
CA MET A 282 4.83 13.95 3.90
C MET A 282 5.26 14.75 5.14
N LEU A 283 6.44 14.48 5.69
CA LEU A 283 6.95 15.19 6.87
C LEU A 283 7.25 16.66 6.57
N LYS A 284 7.75 16.98 5.38
CA LYS A 284 7.97 18.36 4.94
C LYS A 284 6.65 19.12 4.79
N ALA A 285 5.59 18.48 4.31
CA ALA A 285 4.27 19.09 4.22
C ALA A 285 3.70 19.43 5.60
N VAL A 286 3.82 18.52 6.58
CA VAL A 286 3.40 18.77 7.96
C VAL A 286 4.26 19.86 8.62
N ALA A 287 5.59 19.82 8.41
CA ALA A 287 6.51 20.79 8.98
C ALA A 287 6.34 22.23 8.43
N LYS A 288 5.68 22.45 7.29
CA LYS A 288 5.33 23.81 6.82
C LYS A 288 4.50 24.59 7.83
N SER A 289 3.72 23.90 8.67
CA SER A 289 2.94 24.51 9.75
C SER A 289 3.77 24.84 11.00
N LYS A 290 5.02 24.38 11.08
CA LYS A 290 5.91 24.49 12.25
C LYS A 290 7.24 25.15 11.84
N PRO A 291 7.39 26.48 11.98
CA PRO A 291 8.55 27.21 11.45
C PRO A 291 9.90 26.83 12.09
N ASN A 292 9.87 26.17 13.26
CA ASN A 292 11.06 25.80 14.03
C ASN A 292 11.52 24.34 13.79
N VAL A 293 10.96 23.64 12.80
CA VAL A 293 11.28 22.23 12.51
C VAL A 293 11.93 22.08 11.13
N ASP A 294 13.20 21.70 11.11
CA ASP A 294 13.94 21.46 9.87
C ASP A 294 13.85 19.99 9.45
N VAL A 295 13.29 19.73 8.28
CA VAL A 295 13.22 18.38 7.69
C VAL A 295 14.31 18.23 6.63
N VAL A 296 15.28 17.34 6.88
CA VAL A 296 16.44 17.12 6.02
C VAL A 296 16.41 15.69 5.49
N LYS A 297 16.54 15.54 4.17
CA LYS A 297 16.67 14.24 3.50
C LYS A 297 18.15 13.84 3.44
N LEU A 298 18.44 12.60 3.80
CA LEU A 298 19.77 12.01 3.70
C LEU A 298 19.74 10.72 2.89
N GLN A 299 20.85 10.45 2.19
CA GLN A 299 21.05 9.20 1.46
C GLN A 299 21.28 8.06 2.46
N LYS A 300 20.74 6.87 2.15
CA LYS A 300 21.07 5.64 2.91
C LYS A 300 22.45 5.15 2.48
N SER A 301 23.21 4.55 3.40
CA SER A 301 24.48 3.89 3.03
C SER A 301 24.19 2.63 2.18
N GLY A 302 25.02 2.40 1.15
CA GLY A 302 24.99 1.15 0.38
C GLY A 302 25.38 -0.08 1.21
N GLY A 303 26.02 0.12 2.37
CA GLY A 303 26.42 -0.95 3.29
C GLY A 303 25.32 -1.41 4.23
N VAL A 304 24.09 -0.89 4.07
CA VAL A 304 22.98 -1.29 4.95
C VAL A 304 22.48 -2.68 4.58
N VAL A 305 22.43 -3.55 5.59
CA VAL A 305 22.08 -4.96 5.43
C VAL A 305 20.60 -5.18 5.74
N SER A 306 19.89 -5.81 4.81
CA SER A 306 18.50 -6.26 5.02
C SER A 306 18.47 -7.46 5.98
N ARG A 307 17.65 -7.37 7.03
CA ARG A 307 17.57 -8.36 8.11
C ARG A 307 16.19 -9.01 8.13
N ASN A 308 16.15 -10.31 7.82
CA ASN A 308 14.94 -11.11 7.90
C ASN A 308 14.45 -11.31 9.37
N ALA A 309 13.23 -11.84 9.53
CA ALA A 309 12.62 -12.03 10.85
C ALA A 309 13.42 -12.96 11.78
N LYS A 310 14.03 -14.03 11.22
CA LYS A 310 14.86 -14.98 11.98
C LYS A 310 16.12 -14.32 12.53
N PHE A 311 16.78 -13.50 11.72
CA PHE A 311 17.96 -12.74 12.13
C PHE A 311 17.63 -11.80 13.29
N ARG A 312 16.53 -11.04 13.17
CA ARG A 312 16.05 -10.13 14.23
C ARG A 312 15.73 -10.86 15.53
N GLN A 313 15.12 -12.05 15.44
CA GLN A 313 14.83 -12.87 16.60
C GLN A 313 16.11 -13.32 17.31
N LYS A 314 17.10 -13.81 16.55
CA LYS A 314 18.41 -14.17 17.11
C LYS A 314 19.13 -12.97 17.72
N ALA A 315 19.14 -11.82 17.04
CA ALA A 315 19.73 -10.57 17.53
C ALA A 315 19.12 -10.14 18.88
N ARG A 316 17.80 -10.26 19.05
CA ARG A 316 17.14 -10.03 20.35
C ARG A 316 17.64 -10.99 21.43
N GLY A 317 17.73 -12.27 21.11
CA GLY A 317 18.25 -13.28 22.03
C GLY A 317 19.69 -12.99 22.46
N TYR A 318 20.55 -12.58 21.52
CA TYR A 318 21.92 -12.16 21.83
C TYR A 318 21.94 -10.91 22.71
N LYS A 319 21.10 -9.90 22.45
CA LYS A 319 21.06 -8.69 23.27
C LYS A 319 20.56 -8.96 24.70
N ILE A 320 19.61 -9.88 24.88
CA ILE A 320 19.18 -10.34 26.21
C ILE A 320 20.34 -11.06 26.91
N ARG A 321 21.05 -11.97 26.21
CA ARG A 321 22.20 -12.67 26.76
C ARG A 321 23.32 -11.70 27.16
N GLU A 322 23.64 -10.74 26.29
CA GLU A 322 24.62 -9.68 26.52
C GLU A 322 24.28 -8.86 27.77
N TYR A 323 23.00 -8.56 28.01
CA TYR A 323 22.58 -7.86 29.22
C TYR A 323 22.95 -8.62 30.50
N PHE A 324 22.73 -9.94 30.55
CA PHE A 324 22.96 -10.76 31.75
C PHE A 324 24.41 -11.24 31.90
N TYR A 325 25.07 -11.60 30.80
CA TYR A 325 26.38 -12.24 30.80
C TYR A 325 27.50 -11.32 30.30
N GLY A 326 27.19 -10.14 29.77
CA GLY A 326 28.19 -9.29 29.12
C GLY A 326 28.55 -9.80 27.72
N LEU A 327 29.39 -9.04 27.02
CA LEU A 327 29.77 -9.33 25.62
C LEU A 327 30.73 -10.52 25.54
N ALA A 328 31.65 -10.64 26.49
CA ALA A 328 32.64 -11.71 26.53
C ALA A 328 32.27 -12.84 27.50
N ASN A 329 31.03 -12.87 28.00
CA ASN A 329 30.64 -13.64 29.19
C ASN A 329 31.42 -13.22 30.44
N ASP A 330 31.78 -11.95 30.51
CA ASP A 330 32.53 -11.28 31.57
C ASP A 330 31.67 -10.93 32.79
N LEU A 331 30.34 -10.90 32.64
CA LEU A 331 29.40 -10.76 33.73
C LEU A 331 28.86 -12.14 34.15
N SER A 332 28.68 -12.32 35.46
CA SER A 332 28.06 -13.52 36.04
C SER A 332 26.75 -13.12 36.71
N PRO A 333 25.57 -13.42 36.12
CA PRO A 333 24.30 -13.07 36.73
C PRO A 333 24.12 -13.85 38.03
N HIS A 334 23.65 -13.17 39.07
CA HIS A 334 23.41 -13.75 40.37
C HIS A 334 22.12 -14.59 40.33
N SER A 335 22.20 -15.85 40.72
CA SER A 335 21.03 -16.70 40.90
C SER A 335 20.51 -16.55 42.33
N ASN A 336 19.25 -16.16 42.51
CA ASN A 336 18.60 -15.95 43.80
C ASN A 336 17.29 -16.71 43.87
N ILE A 337 16.95 -17.22 45.05
CA ILE A 337 15.62 -17.78 45.35
C ILE A 337 14.84 -16.68 46.05
N ALA A 338 13.68 -16.31 45.51
CA ALA A 338 12.76 -15.33 46.10
C ALA A 338 11.45 -16.00 46.50
N ASN A 339 10.88 -15.63 47.64
CA ASN A 339 9.55 -16.10 48.02
C ASN A 339 8.47 -15.33 47.26
N PHE A 340 7.31 -15.97 47.02
CA PHE A 340 6.18 -15.30 46.38
C PHE A 340 5.69 -14.07 47.16
N SER A 341 5.87 -14.04 48.47
CA SER A 341 5.53 -12.89 49.33
C SER A 341 6.35 -11.64 49.04
N ASP A 342 7.54 -11.81 48.45
CA ASP A 342 8.53 -10.74 48.26
C ASP A 342 8.37 -10.07 46.89
N LEU A 343 7.55 -10.67 46.00
CA LEU A 343 7.35 -10.28 44.62
C LEU A 343 5.88 -9.92 44.36
N LEU A 344 5.66 -8.77 43.72
CA LEU A 344 4.36 -8.34 43.21
C LEU A 344 4.44 -8.22 41.69
N VAL A 345 3.80 -9.13 40.97
CA VAL A 345 3.84 -9.16 39.51
C VAL A 345 2.62 -8.46 38.94
N TYR A 346 2.82 -7.62 37.93
CA TYR A 346 1.75 -6.88 37.27
C TYR A 346 1.82 -7.04 35.75
N ARG A 347 0.66 -6.92 35.13
CA ARG A 347 0.48 -6.81 33.68
C ARG A 347 -0.14 -5.46 33.36
N ILE A 348 0.29 -4.86 32.25
CA ILE A 348 -0.22 -3.60 31.75
C ILE A 348 -1.05 -3.89 30.50
N GLY A 349 -2.32 -3.49 30.51
CA GLY A 349 -3.25 -3.77 29.43
C GLY A 349 -3.73 -5.23 29.39
N GLY A 350 -4.81 -5.49 28.64
CA GLY A 350 -5.38 -6.83 28.52
C GLY A 350 -6.29 -7.23 29.68
N GLY A 351 -7.49 -6.64 29.74
CA GLY A 351 -8.64 -7.24 30.43
C GLY A 351 -9.34 -8.29 29.54
N PRO A 352 -10.27 -9.10 30.08
CA PRO A 352 -11.05 -10.03 29.26
C PRO A 352 -11.78 -9.27 28.15
N GLN A 353 -11.36 -9.47 26.90
CA GLN A 353 -12.11 -9.01 25.75
C GLN A 353 -13.35 -9.90 25.62
N ALA A 354 -14.51 -9.38 25.98
CA ALA A 354 -15.77 -10.02 25.64
C ALA A 354 -15.82 -10.15 24.11
N PRO A 355 -16.12 -11.34 23.55
CA PRO A 355 -16.28 -11.49 22.11
C PRO A 355 -17.36 -10.51 21.62
N ARG A 356 -17.24 -10.01 20.39
CA ARG A 356 -18.20 -9.05 19.80
C ARG A 356 -19.65 -9.54 19.83
N SER A 357 -19.85 -10.86 19.94
CA SER A 357 -21.14 -11.51 20.13
C SER A 357 -21.81 -11.25 21.50
N ALA A 358 -21.06 -10.77 22.49
CA ALA A 358 -21.54 -10.49 23.85
C ALA A 358 -21.66 -8.98 24.16
N LEU A 359 -21.41 -8.10 23.18
CA LEU A 359 -21.54 -6.65 23.32
C LEU A 359 -22.83 -6.14 22.65
N PRO A 360 -23.49 -5.11 23.20
CA PRO A 360 -24.61 -4.44 22.55
C PRO A 360 -24.23 -3.90 21.16
N ILE A 361 -25.18 -3.90 20.22
CA ILE A 361 -24.99 -3.36 18.88
C ILE A 361 -24.54 -1.90 18.98
N GLY A 362 -23.31 -1.61 18.56
CA GLY A 362 -22.70 -0.27 18.57
C GLY A 362 -21.71 0.00 19.71
N ALA A 363 -21.44 -0.95 20.61
CA ALA A 363 -20.44 -0.78 21.68
C ALA A 363 -19.09 -1.41 21.31
N ASP A 364 -18.01 -0.62 21.33
CA ASP A 364 -16.65 -1.13 21.21
C ASP A 364 -16.14 -1.64 22.57
N PRO A 365 -15.36 -2.75 22.61
CA PRO A 365 -14.78 -3.28 23.84
C PRO A 365 -13.67 -2.36 24.35
N VAL A 366 -14.00 -1.40 25.21
CA VAL A 366 -12.98 -0.55 25.84
C VAL A 366 -12.45 -1.24 27.09
N ALA A 367 -11.57 -2.22 26.92
CA ALA A 367 -10.62 -2.56 27.98
C ALA A 367 -9.65 -1.38 28.10
N ASN A 368 -9.57 -0.72 29.26
CA ASN A 368 -8.61 0.37 29.47
C ASN A 368 -7.18 -0.14 29.14
N PRO A 369 -6.53 0.38 28.09
CA PRO A 369 -5.26 -0.14 27.58
C PRO A 369 -4.08 0.11 28.53
N LEU A 370 -4.22 1.06 29.47
CA LEU A 370 -3.20 1.41 30.47
C LEU A 370 -3.46 0.78 31.84
N ARG A 371 -4.49 -0.06 31.98
CA ARG A 371 -4.83 -0.66 33.27
C ARG A 371 -3.71 -1.57 33.75
N VAL A 372 -3.24 -1.31 34.96
CA VAL A 372 -2.33 -2.18 35.71
C VAL A 372 -3.17 -3.23 36.45
N THR A 373 -2.88 -4.50 36.23
CA THR A 373 -3.55 -5.63 36.90
C THR A 373 -2.54 -6.54 37.57
N PRO A 374 -2.74 -6.92 38.84
CA PRO A 374 -1.87 -7.89 39.51
C PRO A 374 -2.01 -9.26 38.84
N VAL A 375 -0.89 -9.98 38.78
CA VAL A 375 -0.77 -11.33 38.21
C VAL A 375 -0.26 -12.25 39.30
N ASN A 376 -0.90 -13.40 39.47
CA ASN A 376 -0.44 -14.41 40.41
C ASN A 376 0.87 -15.04 39.90
N ILE A 377 1.79 -15.34 40.82
CA ILE A 377 3.00 -16.09 40.50
C ILE A 377 2.62 -17.56 40.37
N ASP A 378 2.72 -18.07 39.16
CA ASP A 378 2.50 -19.47 38.80
C ASP A 378 3.59 -19.91 37.80
N ARG A 379 3.48 -21.14 37.30
CA ARG A 379 4.40 -21.66 36.27
C ARG A 379 4.37 -20.85 34.97
N ASP A 380 3.51 -19.83 34.87
CA ASP A 380 3.39 -18.97 33.72
C ASP A 380 4.51 -17.97 33.59
N LEU A 381 5.24 -17.72 34.68
CA LEU A 381 6.39 -16.83 34.68
C LEU A 381 7.70 -17.49 34.22
N LEU A 382 7.69 -18.80 33.96
CA LEU A 382 8.90 -19.56 33.67
C LEU A 382 9.52 -19.14 32.32
N HIS A 383 10.84 -18.94 32.31
CA HIS A 383 11.65 -18.51 31.16
C HIS A 383 11.31 -17.14 30.58
N MET A 384 10.70 -16.29 31.40
CA MET A 384 10.37 -14.93 30.99
C MET A 384 11.34 -13.93 31.57
N VAL A 385 11.53 -12.85 30.81
CA VAL A 385 12.28 -11.67 31.26
C VAL A 385 11.26 -10.70 31.83
N LEU A 386 11.45 -10.35 33.09
CA LEU A 386 10.57 -9.44 33.80
C LEU A 386 11.32 -8.15 34.13
N ALA A 387 10.65 -7.01 33.98
CA ALA A 387 11.22 -5.72 34.33
C ALA A 387 10.93 -5.41 35.80
N VAL A 388 11.97 -5.04 36.54
CA VAL A 388 11.89 -4.59 37.93
C VAL A 388 11.75 -3.08 37.94
N SER A 389 10.63 -2.57 38.43
CA SER A 389 10.38 -1.12 38.49
C SER A 389 10.82 -0.52 39.83
N TYR A 390 11.23 0.75 39.82
CA TYR A 390 11.40 1.56 41.04
C TYR A 390 10.08 2.03 41.67
N ALA A 391 8.94 1.67 41.07
CA ALA A 391 7.61 2.02 41.59
C ALA A 391 7.38 1.50 43.01
N LYS A 392 6.89 2.37 43.89
CA LYS A 392 6.47 2.00 45.25
C LYS A 392 5.03 1.52 45.31
N GLU A 393 4.20 2.05 44.41
CA GLU A 393 2.77 1.76 44.30
C GLU A 393 2.41 1.32 42.87
N PRO A 394 1.34 0.51 42.67
CA PRO A 394 1.03 -0.09 41.36
C PRO A 394 0.68 0.91 40.25
N ASP A 395 0.08 2.03 40.61
CA ASP A 395 -0.27 3.13 39.71
C ASP A 395 0.96 3.87 39.17
N GLN A 396 2.08 3.82 39.90
CA GLN A 396 3.34 4.45 39.51
C GLN A 396 4.18 3.61 38.53
N ILE A 397 3.74 2.38 38.19
CA ILE A 397 4.53 1.46 37.34
C ILE A 397 4.83 2.06 35.96
N LEU A 398 3.89 2.80 35.38
CA LEU A 398 4.05 3.39 34.04
C LEU A 398 5.01 4.58 34.03
N SER A 399 5.06 5.34 35.12
CA SER A 399 5.87 6.55 35.27
C SER A 399 7.22 6.31 35.97
N SER A 400 7.50 5.07 36.38
CA SER A 400 8.71 4.72 37.12
C SER A 400 9.75 4.03 36.23
N ASN A 401 10.99 4.45 36.38
CA ASN A 401 12.13 3.84 35.69
C ASN A 401 12.30 2.35 36.08
N VAL A 402 12.81 1.56 35.14
CA VAL A 402 13.19 0.16 35.38
C VAL A 402 14.57 0.12 36.04
N ALA A 403 14.66 -0.54 37.20
CA ALA A 403 15.89 -0.79 37.92
C ALA A 403 16.77 -1.86 37.26
N GLY A 404 16.12 -2.84 36.63
CA GLY A 404 16.80 -3.91 35.91
C GLY A 404 15.85 -5.00 35.46
N PHE A 405 16.42 -6.10 34.99
CA PHE A 405 15.65 -7.24 34.50
C PHE A 405 15.99 -8.50 35.26
N ILE A 406 14.98 -9.35 35.40
CA ILE A 406 15.07 -10.66 36.02
C ILE A 406 14.68 -11.70 34.98
N TYR A 407 15.48 -12.77 34.87
CA TYR A 407 15.12 -13.95 34.11
C TYR A 407 14.69 -15.07 35.05
N VAL A 408 13.46 -15.55 34.91
CA VAL A 408 12.92 -16.60 35.77
C VAL A 408 13.37 -17.97 35.25
N THR A 409 14.16 -18.67 36.06
CA THR A 409 14.75 -19.96 35.67
C THR A 409 13.98 -21.16 36.21
N ASP A 410 13.34 -21.03 37.37
CA ASP A 410 12.51 -22.09 37.97
C ASP A 410 11.43 -21.52 38.91
N ILE A 411 10.32 -22.25 39.09
CA ILE A 411 9.21 -21.86 39.97
C ILE A 411 8.70 -23.08 40.72
N ASP A 412 8.89 -23.07 42.04
CA ASP A 412 8.37 -24.09 42.95
C ASP A 412 7.10 -23.60 43.66
N ILE A 413 5.96 -24.12 43.21
CA ILE A 413 4.64 -23.82 43.78
C ILE A 413 4.49 -24.41 45.19
N GLN A 414 5.15 -25.53 45.50
CA GLN A 414 5.00 -26.21 46.79
C GLN A 414 5.71 -25.45 47.91
N SER A 415 6.92 -24.95 47.63
CA SER A 415 7.65 -24.09 48.57
C SER A 415 7.31 -22.60 48.44
N ALA A 416 6.47 -22.21 47.45
CA ALA A 416 6.15 -20.83 47.11
C ALA A 416 7.40 -19.96 46.85
N THR A 417 8.36 -20.52 46.10
CA THR A 417 9.61 -19.86 45.75
C THR A 417 9.87 -19.82 44.24
N THR A 418 10.61 -18.81 43.79
CA THR A 418 11.03 -18.61 42.40
C THR A 418 12.55 -18.50 42.35
N LEU A 419 13.20 -19.32 41.51
CA LEU A 419 14.61 -19.16 41.17
C LEU A 419 14.74 -18.18 40.02
N GLN A 420 15.60 -17.19 40.19
CA GLN A 420 15.70 -16.09 39.26
C GLN A 420 17.14 -15.61 39.10
N GLN A 421 17.49 -15.14 37.90
CA GLN A 421 18.79 -14.56 37.59
C GLN A 421 18.68 -13.03 37.43
N SER A 422 19.54 -12.30 38.15
CA SER A 422 19.63 -10.84 38.10
C SER A 422 21.07 -10.38 37.86
N ARG A 423 21.25 -9.25 37.16
CA ARG A 423 22.59 -8.67 36.91
C ARG A 423 23.24 -8.07 38.17
N TRP A 424 22.44 -7.65 39.15
CA TRP A 424 22.91 -7.04 40.40
C TRP A 424 22.74 -8.01 41.59
N LEU A 425 23.62 -7.90 42.60
CA LEU A 425 23.38 -8.48 43.92
C LEU A 425 22.05 -7.88 44.42
N CYS A 426 21.07 -8.73 44.68
CA CYS A 426 19.81 -8.33 45.29
C CYS A 426 20.06 -8.01 46.77
N SER A 427 20.81 -6.94 47.05
CA SER A 427 20.99 -6.34 48.39
C SER A 427 20.29 -4.98 48.52
N VAL A 428 19.61 -4.53 47.46
CA VAL A 428 18.67 -3.41 47.46
C VAL A 428 17.41 -4.01 46.84
N VAL A 429 16.41 -4.49 47.58
CA VAL A 429 15.46 -3.73 48.39
C VAL A 429 14.88 -4.69 49.44
N SER A 430 14.98 -4.39 50.73
CA SER A 430 14.08 -5.01 51.73
C SER A 430 12.70 -4.35 51.57
N GLY A 431 11.90 -4.83 50.63
CA GLY A 431 10.62 -4.23 50.27
C GLY A 431 10.08 -4.83 48.96
N LYS A 432 8.77 -5.07 48.94
CA LYS A 432 8.04 -5.77 47.87
C LYS A 432 8.44 -5.28 46.48
N THR A 433 8.97 -6.18 45.64
CA THR A 433 9.50 -5.83 44.31
C THR A 433 8.40 -5.92 43.26
N VAL A 434 8.24 -4.88 42.43
CA VAL A 434 7.20 -4.77 41.42
C VAL A 434 7.73 -5.20 40.05
N VAL A 435 7.10 -6.22 39.46
CA VAL A 435 7.65 -6.98 38.33
C VAL A 435 6.67 -7.03 37.15
N ALA A 436 7.05 -6.55 35.97
CA ALA A 436 6.18 -6.52 34.76
C ALA A 436 6.52 -7.67 33.77
N MET A 437 5.51 -8.26 33.12
CA MET A 437 5.55 -9.64 32.59
C MET A 437 5.06 -9.77 31.12
N ALA A 438 5.73 -10.60 30.31
CA ALA A 438 5.37 -10.98 28.92
C ALA A 438 5.40 -12.52 28.71
N GLU A 439 4.46 -13.10 27.94
CA GLU A 439 3.98 -14.52 27.90
C GLU A 439 4.97 -15.73 27.81
N LYS A 440 4.46 -16.90 28.27
CA LYS A 440 5.03 -18.16 28.84
C LYS A 440 5.70 -19.22 27.91
N THR A 441 6.69 -19.99 28.42
CA THR A 441 7.21 -21.25 27.83
C THR A 441 7.48 -22.38 28.88
N VAL A 442 7.35 -23.67 28.51
CA VAL A 442 7.55 -24.93 29.28
C VAL A 442 8.40 -25.94 28.47
N LEU A 443 8.96 -26.96 29.12
CA LEU A 443 9.74 -28.03 28.47
C LEU A 443 8.86 -29.17 27.93
N CYS A 444 9.21 -29.71 26.77
CA CYS A 444 8.64 -30.94 26.23
C CYS A 444 9.04 -32.16 27.08
N CYS A 445 8.05 -32.96 27.50
CA CYS A 445 8.27 -34.15 28.33
C CYS A 445 9.04 -35.29 27.63
N LYS A 446 9.25 -35.22 26.31
CA LYS A 446 9.94 -36.25 25.52
C LYS A 446 11.36 -35.86 25.09
N CYS A 447 11.56 -34.63 24.63
CA CYS A 447 12.86 -34.19 24.10
C CYS A 447 13.50 -33.04 24.87
N GLY A 448 12.84 -32.50 25.91
CA GLY A 448 13.40 -31.42 26.73
C GLY A 448 13.54 -30.07 26.01
N ILE A 449 12.92 -29.86 24.85
CA ILE A 449 12.91 -28.55 24.16
C ILE A 449 11.88 -27.61 24.80
N LEU A 450 12.28 -26.34 24.98
CA LEU A 450 11.42 -25.23 25.40
C LEU A 450 10.34 -24.91 24.34
N MET A 451 9.09 -24.78 24.77
CA MET A 451 7.89 -24.58 23.94
C MET A 451 6.81 -23.79 24.70
N ALA A 452 5.80 -23.20 24.07
CA ALA A 452 4.64 -22.69 24.84
C ALA A 452 3.86 -23.86 25.50
N PRO A 453 3.30 -23.67 26.71
CA PRO A 453 2.53 -24.72 27.36
C PRO A 453 1.31 -25.09 26.56
N ASN A 454 1.18 -26.39 26.35
CA ASN A 454 0.05 -27.00 25.70
C ASN A 454 -0.47 -28.15 26.57
N PRO A 455 -1.75 -28.55 26.42
CA PRO A 455 -2.34 -29.63 27.22
C PRO A 455 -1.65 -31.00 27.07
N ALA A 456 -0.84 -31.17 26.02
CA ALA A 456 -0.11 -32.39 25.72
C ALA A 456 1.25 -32.47 26.43
N ASN A 457 1.77 -31.38 27.00
CA ASN A 457 3.14 -31.28 27.55
C ASN A 457 4.24 -31.80 26.60
N MET A 458 3.99 -31.80 25.29
CA MET A 458 4.91 -32.26 24.24
C MET A 458 5.14 -31.15 23.21
N CYS A 459 6.39 -30.95 22.77
CA CYS A 459 6.67 -30.01 21.69
C CYS A 459 6.03 -30.48 20.40
N VAL A 460 5.78 -29.54 19.50
CA VAL A 460 5.17 -29.79 18.19
C VAL A 460 5.89 -30.93 17.45
N THR A 461 7.21 -31.01 17.55
CA THR A 461 8.02 -32.07 16.90
C THR A 461 7.77 -33.46 17.49
N CYS A 462 7.68 -33.58 18.82
CA CYS A 462 7.42 -34.84 19.49
C CYS A 462 5.95 -35.26 19.38
N LEU A 463 5.03 -34.31 19.44
CA LEU A 463 3.60 -34.57 19.28
C LEU A 463 3.29 -35.05 17.86
N ARG A 464 3.96 -34.49 16.84
CA ARG A 464 3.85 -34.93 15.44
C ARG A 464 4.52 -36.27 15.15
N SER A 465 5.49 -36.70 15.95
CA SER A 465 6.14 -38.00 15.73
C SER A 465 5.35 -39.18 16.29
N GLU A 466 4.45 -38.92 17.25
CA GLU A 466 3.58 -39.96 17.82
C GLU A 466 2.20 -40.01 17.19
N ILE A 467 1.69 -38.87 16.69
CA ILE A 467 0.30 -38.75 16.27
C ILE A 467 0.24 -38.14 14.87
N ASP A 468 -0.18 -38.96 13.90
CA ASP A 468 -0.50 -38.51 12.56
C ASP A 468 -2.02 -38.30 12.44
N ILE A 469 -2.46 -37.03 12.36
CA ILE A 469 -3.89 -36.71 12.19
C ILE A 469 -4.35 -36.86 10.74
N THR A 470 -3.44 -37.17 9.81
CA THR A 470 -3.73 -37.35 8.39
C THR A 470 -3.99 -38.81 8.00
N GLU A 471 -3.85 -39.73 8.95
CA GLU A 471 -4.16 -41.14 8.75
C GLU A 471 -5.65 -41.33 8.40
N GLY A 472 -5.92 -41.96 7.26
CA GLY A 472 -7.27 -42.18 6.75
C GLY A 472 -7.84 -41.07 5.84
N LEU A 473 -7.14 -39.94 5.66
CA LEU A 473 -7.53 -38.92 4.67
C LEU A 473 -7.06 -39.32 3.27
N ARG A 474 -7.91 -39.11 2.26
CA ARG A 474 -7.55 -39.33 0.85
C ARG A 474 -6.45 -38.36 0.41
N LYS A 475 -5.38 -38.91 -0.16
CA LYS A 475 -4.25 -38.15 -0.74
C LYS A 475 -4.34 -38.01 -2.26
N HIS A 476 -5.20 -38.80 -2.90
CA HIS A 476 -5.44 -38.77 -4.34
C HIS A 476 -6.94 -38.73 -4.64
N GLU A 477 -7.35 -37.89 -5.58
CA GLU A 477 -8.75 -37.76 -6.03
C GLU A 477 -8.80 -37.36 -7.51
N ILE A 478 -9.89 -37.68 -8.22
CA ILE A 478 -10.07 -37.32 -9.63
C ILE A 478 -10.95 -36.07 -9.75
N LEU A 479 -10.58 -35.12 -10.60
CA LEU A 479 -11.41 -33.99 -11.00
C LEU A 479 -11.80 -34.09 -12.46
N MET A 480 -13.10 -34.04 -12.74
CA MET A 480 -13.60 -33.98 -14.12
C MET A 480 -13.56 -32.52 -14.60
N HIS A 481 -12.91 -32.29 -15.74
CA HIS A 481 -12.68 -30.97 -16.33
C HIS A 481 -13.12 -30.94 -17.79
N CYS A 482 -13.82 -29.87 -18.19
CA CYS A 482 -14.18 -29.63 -19.57
C CYS A 482 -13.12 -28.77 -20.26
N PRO A 483 -12.40 -29.29 -21.28
CA PRO A 483 -11.31 -28.57 -21.94
C PRO A 483 -11.79 -27.31 -22.68
N ASP A 484 -13.01 -27.31 -23.22
CA ASP A 484 -13.51 -26.21 -24.06
C ASP A 484 -13.86 -24.94 -23.26
N CYS A 485 -14.58 -25.09 -22.14
CA CYS A 485 -15.01 -23.94 -21.33
C CYS A 485 -14.25 -23.79 -20.02
N GLN A 486 -13.24 -24.63 -19.77
CA GLN A 486 -12.44 -24.65 -18.55
C GLN A 486 -13.30 -24.75 -17.28
N SER A 487 -14.33 -25.61 -17.32
CA SER A 487 -15.22 -25.83 -16.19
C SER A 487 -14.95 -27.16 -15.52
N TYR A 488 -15.20 -27.22 -14.21
CA TYR A 488 -15.00 -28.40 -13.38
C TYR A 488 -16.33 -28.93 -12.87
N SER A 489 -16.47 -30.24 -12.81
CA SER A 489 -17.70 -30.90 -12.36
C SER A 489 -17.81 -30.91 -10.83
N GLN A 490 -18.94 -30.41 -10.34
CA GLN A 490 -19.40 -30.54 -8.96
C GLN A 490 -20.63 -31.48 -8.90
N PRO A 491 -20.51 -32.68 -8.31
CA PRO A 491 -21.64 -33.59 -8.12
C PRO A 491 -22.77 -32.92 -7.31
N PRO A 492 -24.06 -33.18 -7.63
CA PRO A 492 -24.56 -34.25 -8.49
C PRO A 492 -24.61 -33.96 -10.01
N LYS A 493 -24.78 -32.71 -10.49
CA LYS A 493 -24.83 -32.40 -11.95
C LYS A 493 -24.41 -30.96 -12.36
N SER A 494 -23.74 -30.20 -11.50
CA SER A 494 -23.37 -28.80 -11.82
C SER A 494 -21.95 -28.69 -12.35
N TRP A 495 -21.72 -27.81 -13.33
CA TRP A 495 -20.39 -27.45 -13.83
C TRP A 495 -20.10 -26.00 -13.48
N ILE A 496 -18.91 -25.73 -12.96
CA ILE A 496 -18.50 -24.39 -12.55
C ILE A 496 -17.22 -24.02 -13.30
N LYS A 497 -17.23 -22.89 -14.00
CA LYS A 497 -16.04 -22.33 -14.62
C LYS A 497 -15.10 -21.83 -13.52
N ALA A 498 -13.85 -22.28 -13.55
CA ALA A 498 -12.86 -21.87 -12.57
C ALA A 498 -11.50 -21.83 -13.26
N GLN A 499 -10.73 -20.77 -13.03
CA GLN A 499 -9.36 -20.70 -13.53
C GLN A 499 -8.45 -21.63 -12.70
N LEU A 500 -7.31 -22.02 -13.25
CA LEU A 500 -6.28 -22.69 -12.47
C LEU A 500 -5.88 -21.80 -11.29
N GLU A 501 -5.63 -22.44 -10.14
CA GLU A 501 -5.28 -21.77 -8.88
C GLU A 501 -6.31 -20.74 -8.37
N SER A 502 -7.56 -20.77 -8.87
CA SER A 502 -8.63 -19.87 -8.43
C SER A 502 -9.32 -20.32 -7.14
N ARG A 503 -9.97 -19.36 -6.45
CA ARG A 503 -10.76 -19.61 -5.25
C ARG A 503 -11.94 -20.56 -5.52
N GLU A 504 -12.53 -20.45 -6.71
CA GLU A 504 -13.64 -21.29 -7.17
C GLU A 504 -13.19 -22.75 -7.32
N LEU A 505 -12.02 -22.96 -7.94
CA LEU A 505 -11.43 -24.29 -8.09
C LEU A 505 -11.11 -24.90 -6.72
N LEU A 506 -10.55 -24.12 -5.81
CA LEU A 506 -10.26 -24.56 -4.45
C LEU A 506 -11.54 -25.03 -3.73
N LYS A 507 -12.64 -24.30 -3.88
CA LYS A 507 -13.94 -24.67 -3.32
C LYS A 507 -14.43 -26.03 -3.85
N ILE A 508 -14.24 -26.30 -5.15
CA ILE A 508 -14.62 -27.59 -5.77
C ILE A 508 -13.78 -28.73 -5.18
N CYS A 509 -12.47 -28.55 -5.08
CA CYS A 509 -11.55 -29.50 -4.47
C CYS A 509 -11.95 -29.82 -3.02
N LEU A 510 -12.22 -28.79 -2.21
CA LEU A 510 -12.60 -28.94 -0.81
C LEU A 510 -13.96 -29.61 -0.63
N ASN A 511 -14.95 -29.29 -1.48
CA ASN A 511 -16.28 -29.92 -1.40
C ASN A 511 -16.23 -31.43 -1.63
N ARG A 512 -15.29 -31.93 -2.46
CA ARG A 512 -15.11 -33.37 -2.66
C ARG A 512 -14.49 -34.08 -1.44
N LEU A 513 -13.68 -33.37 -0.66
CA LEU A 513 -13.02 -33.89 0.55
C LEU A 513 -13.85 -33.69 1.84
N ASN A 514 -14.85 -32.80 1.82
CA ASN A 514 -15.72 -32.50 2.95
C ASN A 514 -16.37 -33.74 3.63
N PRO A 515 -16.81 -34.79 2.90
CA PRO A 515 -17.29 -36.02 3.53
C PRO A 515 -16.26 -36.69 4.44
N ASP A 516 -14.98 -36.68 4.06
CA ASP A 516 -13.90 -37.30 4.83
C ASP A 516 -13.61 -36.52 6.10
N PHE A 517 -13.60 -35.18 6.02
CA PHE A 517 -13.44 -34.30 7.17
C PHE A 517 -14.54 -34.51 8.21
N LYS A 518 -15.79 -34.65 7.77
CA LYS A 518 -16.93 -34.95 8.66
C LYS A 518 -16.81 -36.34 9.29
N LYS A 519 -16.42 -37.36 8.51
CA LYS A 519 -16.28 -38.74 9.00
C LYS A 519 -15.20 -38.87 10.07
N LEU A 520 -14.06 -38.20 9.88
CA LEU A 520 -12.89 -38.30 10.77
C LEU A 520 -12.85 -37.22 11.87
N ARG A 521 -13.88 -36.35 11.93
CA ARG A 521 -13.97 -35.21 12.85
C ARG A 521 -12.74 -34.29 12.79
N VAL A 522 -12.30 -34.00 11.57
CA VAL A 522 -11.15 -33.13 11.28
C VAL A 522 -11.68 -31.81 10.75
N MET A 523 -11.17 -30.69 11.26
CA MET A 523 -11.51 -29.34 10.80
C MET A 523 -10.47 -28.83 9.81
N LEU A 524 -10.92 -28.16 8.75
CA LEU A 524 -10.03 -27.50 7.79
C LEU A 524 -9.72 -26.08 8.28
N VAL A 525 -8.43 -25.74 8.39
CA VAL A 525 -7.96 -24.40 8.80
C VAL A 525 -7.57 -23.56 7.60
N ASN A 526 -6.79 -24.14 6.69
CA ASN A 526 -6.29 -23.45 5.51
C ASN A 526 -6.15 -24.41 4.32
N ALA A 527 -6.21 -23.88 3.11
CA ALA A 527 -5.98 -24.61 1.88
C ALA A 527 -5.26 -23.69 0.89
N GLU A 528 -4.13 -24.14 0.35
CA GLU A 528 -3.31 -23.41 -0.60
C GLU A 528 -2.96 -24.31 -1.79
N PHE A 529 -2.87 -23.74 -2.99
CA PHE A 529 -2.35 -24.47 -4.15
C PHE A 529 -0.84 -24.60 -4.04
N ILE A 530 -0.32 -25.76 -4.46
CA ILE A 530 1.09 -25.94 -4.75
C ILE A 530 1.22 -25.91 -6.26
N TRP A 531 2.10 -25.03 -6.76
CA TRP A 531 2.38 -24.95 -8.19
C TRP A 531 2.73 -26.33 -8.75
N THR A 532 2.03 -26.69 -9.82
CA THR A 532 2.24 -27.92 -10.58
C THR A 532 2.36 -27.54 -12.03
N GLU A 533 3.25 -28.22 -12.75
CA GLU A 533 3.43 -27.96 -14.18
C GLU A 533 2.09 -28.12 -14.93
N PRO A 534 1.67 -27.13 -15.75
CA PRO A 534 0.36 -27.15 -16.42
C PRO A 534 0.09 -28.41 -17.26
N HIS A 535 1.13 -28.99 -17.87
CA HIS A 535 1.01 -30.20 -18.70
C HIS A 535 0.83 -31.49 -17.89
N SER A 536 1.07 -31.46 -16.59
CA SER A 536 1.03 -32.65 -15.73
C SER A 536 -0.39 -33.18 -15.48
N LYS A 537 -1.44 -32.40 -15.83
CA LYS A 537 -2.85 -32.67 -15.50
C LYS A 537 -3.07 -33.05 -14.02
N ARG A 538 -2.23 -32.50 -13.16
CA ARG A 538 -2.26 -32.72 -11.71
C ARG A 538 -2.38 -31.36 -11.05
N ILE A 539 -3.24 -31.30 -10.04
CA ILE A 539 -3.45 -30.10 -9.22
C ILE A 539 -3.15 -30.52 -7.80
N LYS A 540 -2.10 -29.95 -7.21
CA LYS A 540 -1.73 -30.24 -5.82
C LYS A 540 -2.28 -29.16 -4.92
N VAL A 541 -3.06 -29.56 -3.92
CA VAL A 541 -3.57 -28.66 -2.89
C VAL A 541 -2.99 -29.08 -1.56
N LYS A 542 -2.30 -28.15 -0.91
CA LYS A 542 -1.83 -28.33 0.45
C LYS A 542 -2.92 -27.89 1.41
N LEU A 543 -3.39 -28.84 2.20
CA LEU A 543 -4.45 -28.65 3.17
C LEU A 543 -3.85 -28.62 4.55
N LYS A 544 -4.18 -27.61 5.33
CA LYS A 544 -3.87 -27.50 6.75
C LYS A 544 -5.11 -27.89 7.53
N VAL A 545 -5.04 -29.03 8.18
CA VAL A 545 -6.14 -29.61 8.95
C VAL A 545 -5.83 -29.59 10.43
N GLN A 546 -6.88 -29.54 11.23
CA GLN A 546 -6.86 -29.43 12.67
C GLN A 546 -7.74 -30.50 13.28
N LYS A 547 -7.21 -31.23 14.27
CA LYS A 547 -7.95 -32.26 14.99
C LYS A 547 -7.62 -32.15 16.47
N GLU A 548 -8.62 -32.34 17.31
CA GLU A 548 -8.41 -32.50 18.74
C GLU A 548 -7.72 -33.84 19.01
N VAL A 549 -6.68 -33.79 19.82
CA VAL A 549 -5.83 -34.91 20.19
C VAL A 549 -5.88 -35.11 21.70
N ILE A 550 -4.86 -35.76 22.30
CA ILE A 550 -4.85 -36.14 23.71
C ILE A 550 -5.05 -34.91 24.61
N ASN A 551 -5.91 -35.06 25.63
CA ASN A 551 -6.20 -34.05 26.67
C ASN A 551 -6.66 -32.68 26.13
N GLY A 552 -7.38 -32.64 25.01
CA GLY A 552 -7.88 -31.38 24.43
C GLY A 552 -6.82 -30.54 23.72
N ALA A 553 -5.62 -31.07 23.53
CA ALA A 553 -4.59 -30.42 22.71
C ALA A 553 -5.01 -30.47 21.24
N ILE A 554 -5.04 -29.31 20.59
CA ILE A 554 -5.43 -29.24 19.19
C ILE A 554 -4.18 -29.22 18.30
N LEU A 555 -4.05 -30.22 17.42
CA LEU A 555 -2.90 -30.34 16.52
C LEU A 555 -3.28 -29.86 15.13
N GLU A 556 -2.41 -29.05 14.54
CA GLU A 556 -2.47 -28.67 13.14
C GLU A 556 -1.39 -29.37 12.32
N GLN A 557 -1.80 -30.03 11.23
CA GLN A 557 -0.92 -30.74 10.31
C GLN A 557 -1.26 -30.37 8.87
N SER A 558 -0.22 -30.20 8.05
CA SER A 558 -0.38 -29.98 6.62
C SER A 558 -0.12 -31.28 5.86
N TYR A 559 -0.99 -31.59 4.91
CA TYR A 559 -0.78 -32.67 3.95
C TYR A 559 -1.17 -32.21 2.55
N VAL A 560 -0.62 -32.88 1.54
CA VAL A 560 -0.87 -32.55 0.14
C VAL A 560 -1.84 -33.57 -0.43
N VAL A 561 -2.90 -33.08 -1.05
CA VAL A 561 -3.81 -33.88 -1.87
C VAL A 561 -3.50 -33.60 -3.32
N GLU A 562 -3.31 -34.67 -4.08
CA GLU A 562 -3.10 -34.62 -5.51
C GLU A 562 -4.40 -34.93 -6.24
N PHE A 563 -4.92 -33.94 -6.95
CA PHE A 563 -6.08 -34.09 -7.81
C PHE A 563 -5.63 -34.37 -9.24
N VAL A 564 -6.04 -35.51 -9.79
CA VAL A 564 -5.77 -35.87 -11.20
C VAL A 564 -6.93 -35.38 -12.06
N GLN A 565 -6.61 -34.54 -13.05
CA GLN A 565 -7.59 -33.97 -13.97
C GLN A 565 -7.89 -34.95 -15.09
N GLN A 566 -9.17 -35.31 -15.23
CA GLN A 566 -9.70 -36.10 -16.33
C GLN A 566 -10.59 -35.24 -17.22
N ASP A 567 -10.35 -35.28 -18.53
CA ASP A 567 -11.10 -34.50 -19.48
C ASP A 567 -12.48 -35.12 -19.74
N HIS A 568 -13.53 -34.32 -19.59
CA HIS A 568 -14.91 -34.68 -19.86
C HIS A 568 -15.70 -33.43 -20.24
N MET A 569 -16.42 -33.48 -21.36
CA MET A 569 -17.20 -32.33 -21.82
C MET A 569 -18.40 -32.04 -20.91
N CYS A 570 -18.66 -30.77 -20.62
CA CYS A 570 -19.88 -30.35 -19.93
C CYS A 570 -21.07 -30.29 -20.90
N GLU A 571 -22.29 -30.40 -20.37
CA GLU A 571 -23.50 -30.47 -21.19
C GLU A 571 -23.68 -29.24 -22.10
N SER A 572 -23.27 -28.04 -21.66
CA SER A 572 -23.31 -26.83 -22.49
C SER A 572 -22.31 -26.85 -23.64
N CYS A 573 -21.08 -27.33 -23.43
CA CYS A 573 -20.09 -27.46 -24.50
C CYS A 573 -20.46 -28.58 -25.46
N THR A 574 -21.03 -29.68 -24.96
CA THR A 574 -21.58 -30.73 -25.82
C THR A 574 -22.70 -30.19 -26.72
N ARG A 575 -23.59 -29.34 -26.18
CA ARG A 575 -24.63 -28.66 -26.98
C ARG A 575 -24.06 -27.65 -27.97
N PHE A 576 -23.05 -26.86 -27.57
CA PHE A 576 -22.39 -25.91 -28.47
C PHE A 576 -21.63 -26.60 -29.61
N GLN A 577 -20.90 -27.69 -29.34
CA GLN A 577 -20.26 -28.50 -30.39
C GLN A 577 -21.30 -29.15 -31.31
N ALA A 578 -22.49 -29.49 -30.80
CA ALA A 578 -23.58 -30.01 -31.61
C ALA A 578 -24.25 -28.94 -32.50
N ASN A 579 -24.32 -27.67 -32.07
CA ASN A 579 -24.82 -26.53 -32.84
C ASN A 579 -24.25 -25.19 -32.31
N PRO A 580 -23.17 -24.66 -32.92
CA PRO A 580 -22.48 -23.45 -32.46
C PRO A 580 -23.32 -22.16 -32.55
N ASP A 581 -24.23 -22.08 -33.52
CA ASP A 581 -25.03 -20.87 -33.81
C ASP A 581 -26.29 -20.72 -32.94
N GLN A 582 -26.46 -21.60 -31.95
CA GLN A 582 -27.67 -21.60 -31.13
C GLN A 582 -27.63 -20.50 -30.06
N TRP A 583 -28.26 -19.37 -30.35
CA TRP A 583 -28.48 -18.28 -29.39
C TRP A 583 -29.84 -18.39 -28.68
N VAL A 584 -29.90 -17.85 -27.46
CA VAL A 584 -31.11 -17.80 -26.62
C VAL A 584 -31.61 -16.37 -26.48
N ALA A 585 -30.72 -15.38 -26.45
CA ALA A 585 -31.09 -13.98 -26.37
C ALA A 585 -30.38 -13.14 -27.45
N ALA A 586 -31.07 -12.16 -28.02
CA ALA A 586 -30.51 -11.20 -28.97
C ALA A 586 -30.79 -9.77 -28.50
N VAL A 587 -29.78 -8.90 -28.56
CA VAL A 587 -29.90 -7.46 -28.26
C VAL A 587 -29.70 -6.68 -29.55
N GLN A 588 -30.74 -5.99 -30.00
CA GLN A 588 -30.76 -5.23 -31.25
C GLN A 588 -30.63 -3.75 -30.94
N LEU A 589 -29.42 -3.22 -31.11
CA LEU A 589 -29.12 -1.83 -30.82
C LEU A 589 -29.29 -0.97 -32.06
N ARG A 590 -30.10 0.08 -32.00
CA ARG A 590 -30.39 0.97 -33.13
C ARG A 590 -30.31 2.45 -32.75
N GLN A 591 -29.83 3.28 -33.67
CA GLN A 591 -29.86 4.75 -33.57
C GLN A 591 -30.24 5.33 -34.93
N ARG A 592 -31.32 6.11 -34.98
CA ARG A 592 -31.85 6.68 -36.24
C ARG A 592 -31.30 8.08 -36.49
N VAL A 593 -30.07 8.18 -37.00
CA VAL A 593 -29.37 9.45 -37.24
C VAL A 593 -28.59 9.40 -38.57
N SER A 594 -28.37 10.56 -39.17
CA SER A 594 -27.58 10.72 -40.40
C SER A 594 -26.08 10.44 -40.21
N HIS A 595 -25.56 10.59 -38.99
CA HIS A 595 -24.19 10.29 -38.60
C HIS A 595 -24.13 9.42 -37.33
N ARG A 596 -23.11 8.56 -37.21
CA ARG A 596 -23.00 7.51 -36.17
C ARG A 596 -22.05 7.87 -35.03
N ARG A 597 -21.98 9.16 -34.64
CA ARG A 597 -20.98 9.65 -33.66
C ARG A 597 -21.15 9.01 -32.27
N THR A 598 -22.39 8.93 -31.78
CA THR A 598 -22.71 8.26 -30.50
C THR A 598 -22.42 6.76 -30.56
N PHE A 599 -22.62 6.13 -31.73
CA PHE A 599 -22.29 4.72 -31.94
C PHE A 599 -20.78 4.45 -31.84
N PHE A 600 -19.94 5.31 -32.43
CA PHE A 600 -18.48 5.17 -32.30
C PHE A 600 -18.01 5.35 -30.87
N TYR A 601 -18.57 6.32 -30.14
CA TYR A 601 -18.30 6.49 -28.71
C TYR A 601 -18.67 5.22 -27.93
N LEU A 602 -19.88 4.73 -28.15
CA LEU A 602 -20.41 3.55 -27.47
C LEU A 602 -19.63 2.28 -27.80
N GLU A 603 -19.16 2.11 -29.05
CA GLU A 603 -18.28 1.02 -29.43
C GLU A 603 -16.96 1.06 -28.65
N GLN A 604 -16.34 2.24 -28.51
CA GLN A 604 -15.14 2.40 -27.68
C GLN A 604 -15.43 2.10 -26.21
N SER A 605 -16.56 2.56 -25.66
CA SER A 605 -16.96 2.24 -24.29
C SER A 605 -17.20 0.75 -24.07
N ILE A 606 -17.78 0.04 -25.04
CA ILE A 606 -17.98 -1.41 -24.98
C ILE A 606 -16.64 -2.14 -24.96
N LEU A 607 -15.69 -1.71 -25.81
CA LEU A 607 -14.34 -2.27 -25.87
C LEU A 607 -13.53 -1.99 -24.59
N HIS A 608 -13.62 -0.76 -24.08
CA HIS A 608 -12.91 -0.33 -22.88
C HIS A 608 -13.35 -1.12 -21.63
N HIS A 609 -14.66 -1.34 -21.47
CA HIS A 609 -15.21 -2.07 -20.33
C HIS A 609 -15.39 -3.58 -20.57
N ASP A 610 -14.95 -4.09 -21.73
CA ASP A 610 -15.14 -5.48 -22.17
C ASP A 610 -16.59 -6.01 -21.99
N ALA A 611 -17.56 -5.14 -22.24
CA ALA A 611 -18.97 -5.39 -21.91
C ALA A 611 -19.63 -6.47 -22.80
N ALA A 612 -19.04 -6.77 -23.96
CA ALA A 612 -19.55 -7.72 -24.94
C ALA A 612 -18.80 -9.08 -24.96
N SER A 613 -17.93 -9.36 -23.99
CA SER A 613 -17.12 -10.60 -23.91
C SER A 613 -17.91 -11.91 -23.97
N HIS A 614 -19.19 -11.90 -23.58
CA HIS A 614 -20.07 -13.06 -23.62
C HIS A 614 -20.98 -13.14 -24.86
N ALA A 615 -20.81 -12.23 -25.83
CA ALA A 615 -21.53 -12.31 -27.10
C ALA A 615 -20.96 -13.44 -27.95
N ILE A 616 -21.84 -14.32 -28.46
CA ILE A 616 -21.48 -15.38 -29.40
C ILE A 616 -21.14 -14.76 -30.76
N LYS A 617 -21.97 -13.80 -31.18
CA LYS A 617 -21.96 -13.22 -32.51
C LYS A 617 -22.35 -11.75 -32.41
N ILE A 618 -21.66 -10.93 -33.19
CA ILE A 618 -21.96 -9.51 -33.37
C ILE A 618 -22.17 -9.29 -34.85
N LYS A 619 -23.38 -8.87 -35.23
CA LYS A 619 -23.76 -8.66 -36.63
C LYS A 619 -24.03 -7.19 -36.86
N GLN A 620 -23.38 -6.62 -37.87
CA GLN A 620 -23.67 -5.26 -38.28
C GLN A 620 -24.97 -5.24 -39.08
N MET A 621 -25.89 -4.35 -38.71
CA MET A 621 -27.19 -4.20 -39.36
C MET A 621 -27.37 -2.75 -39.83
N ASP A 622 -28.36 -2.51 -40.68
CA ASP A 622 -28.70 -1.14 -41.05
C ASP A 622 -29.09 -0.32 -39.81
N GLN A 623 -28.48 0.84 -39.67
CA GLN A 623 -28.64 1.76 -38.52
C GLN A 623 -28.35 1.16 -37.13
N GLY A 624 -27.54 0.10 -37.05
CA GLY A 624 -27.03 -0.39 -35.77
C GLY A 624 -26.37 -1.76 -35.76
N ILE A 625 -26.42 -2.44 -34.61
CA ILE A 625 -25.65 -3.66 -34.34
C ILE A 625 -26.51 -4.66 -33.56
N ASP A 626 -26.44 -5.94 -33.91
CA ASP A 626 -27.11 -7.04 -33.20
C ASP A 626 -26.08 -7.89 -32.43
N PHE A 627 -26.32 -8.08 -31.13
CA PHE A 627 -25.50 -8.92 -30.25
C PHE A 627 -26.27 -10.17 -29.86
N PHE A 628 -25.69 -11.35 -30.09
CA PHE A 628 -26.30 -12.63 -29.77
C PHE A 628 -25.65 -13.26 -28.53
N PHE A 629 -26.47 -13.75 -27.60
CA PHE A 629 -26.04 -14.31 -26.32
C PHE A 629 -26.62 -15.72 -26.10
N ALA A 630 -25.80 -16.60 -25.51
CA ALA A 630 -26.21 -17.95 -25.10
C ALA A 630 -27.18 -17.94 -23.91
N ASN A 631 -27.07 -16.93 -23.04
CA ASN A 631 -27.83 -16.82 -21.80
C ASN A 631 -28.60 -15.49 -21.76
N ARG A 632 -29.86 -15.53 -21.34
CA ARG A 632 -30.70 -14.33 -21.15
C ARG A 632 -30.08 -13.34 -20.15
N SER A 633 -29.49 -13.83 -19.06
CA SER A 633 -28.93 -12.96 -18.01
C SER A 633 -27.77 -12.10 -18.51
N HIS A 634 -26.96 -12.61 -19.44
CA HIS A 634 -25.86 -11.83 -20.05
C HIS A 634 -26.41 -10.70 -20.92
N ALA A 635 -27.47 -10.97 -21.70
CA ALA A 635 -28.14 -9.95 -22.49
C ALA A 635 -28.77 -8.84 -21.63
N VAL A 636 -29.40 -9.19 -20.50
CA VAL A 636 -29.96 -8.19 -19.56
C VAL A 636 -28.86 -7.29 -18.98
N ARG A 637 -27.76 -7.88 -18.51
CA ARG A 637 -26.61 -7.11 -17.99
C ARG A 637 -26.03 -6.17 -19.06
N PHE A 638 -25.98 -6.61 -20.31
CA PHE A 638 -25.53 -5.77 -21.42
C PHE A 638 -26.49 -4.60 -21.70
N VAL A 639 -27.81 -4.83 -21.67
CA VAL A 639 -28.81 -3.75 -21.81
C VAL A 639 -28.71 -2.74 -20.65
N GLU A 640 -28.50 -3.20 -19.42
CA GLU A 640 -28.28 -2.33 -18.26
C GLU A 640 -27.01 -1.48 -18.40
N PHE A 641 -25.94 -2.05 -18.97
CA PHE A 641 -24.72 -1.30 -19.28
C PHE A 641 -24.99 -0.19 -20.31
N LEU A 642 -25.71 -0.49 -21.40
CA LEU A 642 -26.06 0.49 -22.42
C LEU A 642 -26.85 1.67 -21.84
N GLY A 643 -27.77 1.42 -20.91
CA GLY A 643 -28.54 2.46 -20.21
C GLY A 643 -27.71 3.36 -19.28
N LYS A 644 -26.54 2.90 -18.82
CA LYS A 644 -25.62 3.72 -18.01
C LYS A 644 -24.74 4.63 -18.87
N VAL A 645 -24.45 4.24 -20.10
CA VAL A 645 -23.52 4.95 -20.98
C VAL A 645 -24.24 5.91 -21.93
N ALA A 646 -25.45 5.57 -22.36
CA ALA A 646 -26.23 6.35 -23.32
C ALA A 646 -27.72 6.42 -22.93
N PRO A 647 -28.47 7.45 -23.37
CA PRO A 647 -29.88 7.56 -23.10
C PRO A 647 -30.62 6.60 -24.05
N THR A 648 -31.09 5.48 -23.51
CA THR A 648 -31.69 4.38 -24.27
C THR A 648 -33.08 4.05 -23.76
N ARG A 649 -33.96 3.63 -24.67
CA ARG A 649 -35.17 2.88 -24.33
C ARG A 649 -35.03 1.46 -24.83
N TYR A 650 -35.60 0.50 -24.12
CA TYR A 650 -35.61 -0.87 -24.60
C TYR A 650 -36.96 -1.55 -24.39
N ARG A 651 -37.22 -2.54 -25.24
CA ARG A 651 -38.38 -3.43 -25.16
C ARG A 651 -37.88 -4.88 -25.15
N ASN A 652 -38.52 -5.73 -24.36
CA ASN A 652 -38.23 -7.16 -24.28
C ASN A 652 -39.40 -7.99 -24.84
N ASP A 653 -39.11 -8.84 -25.81
CA ASP A 653 -40.06 -9.80 -26.37
C ASP A 653 -39.54 -11.23 -26.16
N LYS A 654 -40.45 -12.22 -26.06
CA LYS A 654 -40.11 -13.64 -25.93
C LYS A 654 -40.88 -14.48 -26.94
N HIS A 655 -40.20 -15.43 -27.56
CA HIS A 655 -40.75 -16.36 -28.55
C HIS A 655 -40.59 -17.80 -28.02
N LEU A 656 -41.68 -18.55 -27.90
CA LEU A 656 -41.62 -19.95 -27.45
C LEU A 656 -41.07 -20.83 -28.58
N VAL A 657 -40.02 -21.60 -28.30
CA VAL A 657 -39.41 -22.53 -29.27
C VAL A 657 -39.91 -23.94 -29.03
N SER A 658 -39.90 -24.41 -27.78
CA SER A 658 -40.39 -25.76 -27.43
C SER A 658 -40.86 -25.85 -25.98
N HIS A 659 -41.72 -26.82 -25.70
CA HIS A 659 -42.22 -27.16 -24.36
C HIS A 659 -42.06 -28.66 -24.14
N ASP A 660 -41.45 -29.04 -23.01
CA ASP A 660 -41.41 -30.42 -22.57
C ASP A 660 -42.55 -30.67 -21.55
N PRO A 661 -43.60 -31.42 -21.93
CA PRO A 661 -44.74 -31.65 -21.05
C PRO A 661 -44.43 -32.57 -19.86
N LYS A 662 -43.32 -33.33 -19.88
CA LYS A 662 -42.96 -34.24 -18.77
C LYS A 662 -42.28 -33.50 -17.63
N SER A 663 -41.39 -32.56 -17.96
CA SER A 663 -40.68 -31.74 -16.98
C SER A 663 -41.30 -30.35 -16.78
N ASN A 664 -42.35 -30.03 -17.55
CA ASN A 664 -43.00 -28.73 -17.64
C ASN A 664 -42.03 -27.56 -17.89
N ASN A 665 -40.97 -27.83 -18.67
CA ASN A 665 -39.94 -26.85 -19.02
C ASN A 665 -40.25 -26.22 -20.38
N TYR A 666 -40.13 -24.89 -20.47
CA TYR A 666 -40.37 -24.12 -21.69
C TYR A 666 -39.07 -23.47 -22.17
N ASN A 667 -38.71 -23.70 -23.43
CA ASN A 667 -37.57 -23.08 -24.09
C ASN A 667 -38.04 -21.86 -24.87
N TYR A 668 -37.59 -20.67 -24.45
CA TYR A 668 -37.89 -19.39 -25.11
C TYR A 668 -36.63 -18.80 -25.74
N LYS A 669 -36.79 -18.12 -26.88
CA LYS A 669 -35.85 -17.12 -27.39
C LYS A 669 -36.28 -15.73 -26.94
N TYR A 670 -35.33 -14.89 -26.59
CA TYR A 670 -35.56 -13.54 -26.09
C TYR A 670 -34.96 -12.51 -27.03
N THR A 671 -35.70 -11.43 -27.29
CA THR A 671 -35.23 -10.31 -28.10
C THR A 671 -35.36 -9.02 -27.30
N PHE A 672 -34.27 -8.28 -27.21
CA PHE A 672 -34.19 -6.97 -26.58
C PHE A 672 -33.96 -5.93 -27.66
N SER A 673 -34.99 -5.16 -28.00
CA SER A 673 -34.87 -4.04 -28.94
C SER A 673 -34.47 -2.79 -28.17
N VAL A 674 -33.26 -2.28 -28.39
CA VAL A 674 -32.69 -1.12 -27.72
C VAL A 674 -32.55 0.03 -28.71
N GLU A 675 -33.15 1.16 -28.41
CA GLU A 675 -33.09 2.38 -29.22
C GLU A 675 -32.38 3.49 -28.46
N ILE A 676 -31.31 4.01 -29.05
CA ILE A 676 -30.56 5.16 -28.55
C ILE A 676 -31.26 6.45 -29.02
N SER A 677 -31.21 7.49 -28.20
CA SER A 677 -31.66 8.83 -28.62
C SER A 677 -31.01 9.28 -29.95
N PRO A 678 -31.78 9.82 -30.91
CA PRO A 678 -31.23 10.39 -32.14
C PRO A 678 -30.44 11.70 -31.93
N VAL A 679 -30.43 12.27 -30.74
CA VAL A 679 -29.67 13.50 -30.44
C VAL A 679 -28.18 13.17 -30.26
N CYS A 680 -27.32 13.89 -30.97
CA CYS A 680 -25.87 13.77 -30.84
C CYS A 680 -25.23 15.05 -30.28
N ARG A 681 -23.99 14.91 -29.80
CA ARG A 681 -23.14 16.05 -29.42
C ARG A 681 -22.94 16.97 -30.63
N GLU A 682 -23.03 18.28 -30.38
CA GLU A 682 -22.95 19.39 -31.35
C GLU A 682 -24.19 19.59 -32.25
N ASP A 683 -25.28 18.86 -32.00
CA ASP A 683 -26.53 19.08 -32.73
C ASP A 683 -27.23 20.36 -32.25
N LEU A 684 -27.79 21.10 -33.22
CA LEU A 684 -28.71 22.21 -32.94
C LEU A 684 -30.13 21.66 -32.85
N ILE A 685 -30.85 22.03 -31.80
CA ILE A 685 -32.17 21.49 -31.49
C ILE A 685 -33.15 22.64 -31.28
N CYS A 686 -34.33 22.52 -31.89
CA CYS A 686 -35.48 23.34 -31.54
C CYS A 686 -36.33 22.56 -30.53
N LEU A 687 -36.42 23.05 -29.29
CA LEU A 687 -37.20 22.38 -28.24
C LEU A 687 -38.70 22.56 -28.48
N PRO A 688 -39.51 21.50 -28.34
CA PRO A 688 -40.96 21.63 -28.35
C PRO A 688 -41.42 22.62 -27.26
N PRO A 689 -42.42 23.49 -27.50
CA PRO A 689 -42.86 24.51 -26.54
C PRO A 689 -43.19 23.96 -25.15
N ARG A 690 -43.79 22.77 -25.08
CA ARG A 690 -44.11 22.11 -23.80
C ARG A 690 -42.86 21.74 -23.01
N VAL A 691 -41.82 21.27 -23.70
CA VAL A 691 -40.54 20.89 -23.09
C VAL A 691 -39.81 22.16 -22.64
N ALA A 692 -39.73 23.18 -23.48
CA ALA A 692 -39.12 24.47 -23.16
C ALA A 692 -39.73 25.10 -21.88
N VAL A 693 -41.07 25.10 -21.77
CA VAL A 693 -41.78 25.60 -20.57
C VAL A 693 -41.49 24.73 -19.35
N SER A 694 -41.52 23.39 -19.49
CA SER A 694 -41.25 22.47 -18.38
C SER A 694 -39.83 22.60 -17.80
N LEU A 695 -38.88 23.02 -18.63
CA LEU A 695 -37.49 23.28 -18.25
C LEU A 695 -37.25 24.72 -17.78
N GLY A 696 -38.32 25.45 -17.41
CA GLY A 696 -38.24 26.81 -16.89
C GLY A 696 -37.97 27.85 -17.99
N ASN A 697 -38.74 27.78 -19.08
CA ASN A 697 -38.62 28.61 -20.28
C ASN A 697 -37.20 28.59 -20.85
N PHE A 698 -36.72 27.38 -21.15
CA PHE A 698 -35.38 27.12 -21.69
C PHE A 698 -35.44 26.99 -23.22
N GLY A 699 -34.57 27.70 -23.95
CA GLY A 699 -34.59 27.72 -25.42
C GLY A 699 -35.50 28.82 -26.00
N PRO A 700 -35.94 28.71 -27.27
CA PRO A 700 -36.26 27.45 -27.95
C PRO A 700 -35.13 26.81 -28.75
N LEU A 701 -34.09 27.57 -29.13
CA LEU A 701 -32.90 27.03 -29.81
C LEU A 701 -31.81 26.68 -28.80
N VAL A 702 -31.39 25.42 -28.79
CA VAL A 702 -30.39 24.91 -27.84
C VAL A 702 -29.39 24.01 -28.56
N ILE A 703 -28.19 23.90 -27.99
CA ILE A 703 -27.11 23.06 -28.50
C ILE A 703 -26.92 21.88 -27.56
N CYS A 704 -26.78 20.67 -28.11
CA CYS A 704 -26.37 19.53 -27.30
C CYS A 704 -24.85 19.54 -27.09
N THR A 705 -24.41 19.75 -25.85
CA THR A 705 -22.97 19.82 -25.52
C THR A 705 -22.38 18.46 -25.19
N LYS A 706 -23.14 17.60 -24.51
CA LYS A 706 -22.69 16.27 -24.06
C LYS A 706 -23.85 15.27 -24.08
N VAL A 707 -23.57 14.03 -24.49
CA VAL A 707 -24.52 12.90 -24.45
C VAL A 707 -23.89 11.77 -23.64
N THR A 708 -24.45 11.47 -22.48
CA THR A 708 -24.02 10.38 -21.58
C THR A 708 -25.26 9.57 -21.16
N ASN A 709 -25.42 9.18 -19.90
CA ASN A 709 -26.72 8.69 -19.39
C ASN A 709 -27.84 9.74 -19.58
N ASN A 710 -27.46 11.03 -19.53
CA ASN A 710 -28.32 12.18 -19.69
C ASN A 710 -27.88 13.04 -20.89
N ILE A 711 -28.82 13.76 -21.48
CA ILE A 711 -28.58 14.71 -22.57
C ILE A 711 -28.37 16.09 -21.96
N GLN A 712 -27.18 16.68 -22.18
CA GLN A 712 -26.85 18.03 -21.71
C GLN A 712 -27.12 19.04 -22.83
N LEU A 713 -27.93 20.05 -22.52
CA LEU A 713 -28.36 21.09 -23.44
C LEU A 713 -27.88 22.46 -22.93
N LEU A 714 -27.39 23.30 -23.84
CA LEU A 714 -26.93 24.66 -23.57
C LEU A 714 -27.70 25.65 -24.44
N ASP A 715 -28.19 26.73 -23.84
CA ASP A 715 -28.72 27.87 -24.58
C ASP A 715 -27.54 28.82 -24.92
N PRO A 716 -27.20 29.01 -26.22
CA PRO A 716 -26.05 29.83 -26.61
C PRO A 716 -26.22 31.32 -26.31
N PHE A 717 -27.43 31.81 -26.05
CA PHE A 717 -27.71 33.23 -25.84
C PHE A 717 -27.74 33.63 -24.37
N THR A 718 -28.18 32.71 -23.51
CA THR A 718 -28.32 32.96 -22.06
C THR A 718 -27.27 32.23 -21.22
N LEU A 719 -26.51 31.32 -21.82
CA LEU A 719 -25.61 30.38 -21.15
C LEU A 719 -26.30 29.50 -20.09
N ARG A 720 -27.64 29.42 -20.09
CA ARG A 720 -28.33 28.47 -19.22
C ARG A 720 -28.06 27.05 -19.70
N GLN A 721 -27.94 26.12 -18.76
CA GLN A 721 -27.78 24.70 -19.04
C GLN A 721 -28.92 23.89 -18.44
N CYS A 722 -29.33 22.85 -19.14
CA CYS A 722 -30.31 21.88 -18.67
C CYS A 722 -29.83 20.45 -18.91
N PHE A 723 -30.17 19.55 -18.00
CA PHE A 723 -29.98 18.11 -18.16
C PHE A 723 -31.33 17.46 -18.41
N LEU A 724 -31.38 16.57 -19.38
CA LEU A 724 -32.57 15.81 -19.72
C LEU A 724 -32.28 14.32 -19.55
N ASP A 725 -32.97 13.68 -18.60
CA ASP A 725 -32.84 12.25 -18.37
C ASP A 725 -33.49 11.46 -19.52
N SER A 726 -33.09 10.19 -19.68
CA SER A 726 -33.64 9.33 -20.74
C SER A 726 -35.16 9.22 -20.68
N ASP A 727 -35.75 9.05 -19.50
CA ASP A 727 -37.20 8.98 -19.32
C ASP A 727 -37.92 10.28 -19.70
N GLN A 728 -37.32 11.43 -19.37
CA GLN A 728 -37.88 12.74 -19.72
C GLN A 728 -37.85 12.97 -21.23
N TYR A 729 -36.76 12.59 -21.88
CA TYR A 729 -36.62 12.64 -23.33
C TYR A 729 -37.65 11.76 -24.03
N TRP A 730 -37.82 10.50 -23.62
CA TRP A 730 -38.74 9.58 -24.30
C TRP A 730 -40.23 9.89 -24.09
N ARG A 731 -40.59 10.66 -23.05
CA ARG A 731 -41.96 11.20 -22.90
C ARG A 731 -42.32 12.22 -23.98
N HIS A 732 -41.34 13.03 -24.39
CA HIS A 732 -41.48 14.05 -25.43
C HIS A 732 -40.27 14.03 -26.37
N SER A 733 -40.20 13.00 -27.20
CA SER A 733 -39.08 12.82 -28.13
C SER A 733 -39.06 13.91 -29.20
N PHE A 734 -37.88 14.47 -29.46
CA PHE A 734 -37.62 15.47 -30.52
C PHE A 734 -36.37 15.09 -31.31
N LYS A 735 -36.16 15.67 -32.49
CA LYS A 735 -34.99 15.40 -33.34
C LYS A 735 -34.08 16.63 -33.39
N SER A 736 -32.86 16.46 -33.89
CA SER A 736 -32.00 17.59 -34.22
C SER A 736 -32.56 18.36 -35.40
N LEU A 737 -32.51 19.69 -35.31
CA LEU A 737 -32.88 20.63 -36.37
C LEU A 737 -31.81 20.62 -37.47
N LEU A 738 -30.55 20.76 -37.06
CA LEU A 738 -29.37 20.64 -37.90
C LEU A 738 -28.35 19.74 -37.20
N GLY A 739 -27.79 18.80 -37.97
CA GLY A 739 -26.80 17.86 -37.48
C GLY A 739 -25.38 18.22 -37.90
N SER A 740 -24.38 17.61 -37.27
CA SER A 740 -22.96 17.97 -37.44
C SER A 740 -22.42 18.00 -38.88
N ARG A 741 -23.04 17.29 -39.84
CA ARG A 741 -22.68 17.31 -41.27
C ARG A 741 -23.01 18.63 -41.99
N GLN A 742 -23.85 19.47 -41.38
CA GLN A 742 -24.29 20.74 -41.95
C GLN A 742 -23.53 21.95 -41.38
N LEU A 743 -22.42 21.72 -40.66
CA LEU A 743 -21.58 22.78 -40.13
C LEU A 743 -20.81 23.47 -41.27
N VAL A 744 -20.80 24.80 -41.24
CA VAL A 744 -20.09 25.68 -42.18
C VAL A 744 -18.96 26.40 -41.44
N GLU A 745 -17.85 26.65 -42.12
CA GLU A 745 -16.73 27.42 -41.57
C GLU A 745 -16.96 28.94 -41.66
N TYR A 746 -16.62 29.63 -40.57
CA TYR A 746 -16.67 31.07 -40.41
C TYR A 746 -15.31 31.61 -39.97
N ASP A 747 -14.91 32.73 -40.55
CA ASP A 747 -13.80 33.55 -40.05
C ASP A 747 -14.32 34.56 -39.03
N VAL A 748 -13.61 34.66 -37.90
CA VAL A 748 -13.93 35.60 -36.82
C VAL A 748 -13.12 36.88 -37.00
N PHE A 749 -13.79 38.02 -37.22
CA PHE A 749 -13.15 39.33 -37.40
C PHE A 749 -13.01 40.09 -36.09
N ASN A 750 -14.07 40.08 -35.27
CA ASN A 750 -14.09 40.78 -33.99
C ASN A 750 -14.86 39.95 -32.96
N ILE A 751 -14.50 40.10 -31.69
CA ILE A 751 -15.22 39.50 -30.57
C ILE A 751 -15.23 40.45 -29.37
N GLU A 752 -16.43 40.78 -28.91
CA GLU A 752 -16.69 41.69 -27.80
C GLU A 752 -17.37 40.93 -26.67
N ILE A 753 -16.75 40.91 -25.49
CA ILE A 753 -17.26 40.15 -24.35
C ILE A 753 -18.42 40.93 -23.71
N VAL A 754 -19.59 40.29 -23.63
CA VAL A 754 -20.83 40.89 -23.09
C VAL A 754 -21.00 40.56 -21.60
N HIS A 755 -20.76 39.31 -21.21
CA HIS A 755 -20.85 38.88 -19.82
C HIS A 755 -19.57 38.16 -19.36
N PRO A 756 -19.20 38.30 -18.07
CA PRO A 756 -18.01 37.66 -17.52
C PRO A 756 -18.14 36.12 -17.49
N GLU A 757 -17.00 35.45 -17.35
CA GLU A 757 -16.84 34.00 -17.36
C GLU A 757 -17.80 33.29 -16.40
N VAL A 758 -18.53 32.31 -16.93
CA VAL A 758 -19.38 31.40 -16.16
C VAL A 758 -18.80 29.99 -16.31
N ASN A 759 -18.58 29.31 -15.18
CA ASN A 759 -18.14 27.92 -15.17
C ASN A 759 -19.38 27.02 -15.05
N ILE A 760 -19.64 26.19 -16.06
CA ILE A 760 -20.84 25.37 -16.14
C ILE A 760 -20.44 23.94 -16.50
N GLY A 761 -20.69 23.00 -15.58
CA GLY A 761 -20.39 21.58 -15.80
C GLY A 761 -18.91 21.28 -16.03
N GLY A 762 -18.00 22.05 -15.42
CA GLY A 762 -16.55 21.91 -15.59
C GLY A 762 -15.99 22.57 -16.85
N SER A 763 -16.86 23.08 -17.74
CA SER A 763 -16.47 23.83 -18.93
C SER A 763 -16.68 25.33 -18.72
N LYS A 764 -15.72 26.12 -19.18
CA LYS A 764 -15.78 27.58 -19.11
C LYS A 764 -16.60 28.08 -20.29
N TYR A 765 -17.54 28.99 -20.06
CA TYR A 765 -18.27 29.68 -21.12
C TYR A 765 -18.24 31.18 -20.88
N VAL A 766 -18.18 31.95 -21.97
CA VAL A 766 -18.20 33.42 -21.94
C VAL A 766 -19.11 33.86 -23.07
N LEU A 767 -20.08 34.69 -22.74
CA LEU A 767 -21.01 35.25 -23.70
C LEU A 767 -20.34 36.44 -24.38
N ALA A 768 -20.24 36.39 -25.71
CA ALA A 768 -19.63 37.44 -26.51
C ALA A 768 -20.46 37.71 -27.77
N ASP A 769 -20.44 38.96 -28.23
CA ASP A 769 -20.93 39.35 -29.54
C ASP A 769 -19.76 39.26 -30.53
N ALA A 770 -19.95 38.58 -31.64
CA ALA A 770 -18.91 38.26 -32.62
C ALA A 770 -19.31 38.73 -34.01
N GLU A 771 -18.34 39.27 -34.74
CA GLU A 771 -18.46 39.61 -36.16
C GLU A 771 -17.79 38.53 -36.97
N VAL A 772 -18.58 37.83 -37.80
CA VAL A 772 -18.12 36.67 -38.56
C VAL A 772 -18.53 36.75 -40.03
N ALA A 773 -17.74 36.18 -40.92
CA ALA A 773 -18.15 35.93 -42.31
C ALA A 773 -17.93 34.46 -42.66
N ARG A 774 -18.68 33.94 -43.63
CA ARG A 774 -18.48 32.58 -44.15
C ARG A 774 -17.15 32.55 -44.90
N VAL A 775 -16.37 31.47 -44.75
CA VAL A 775 -15.11 31.32 -45.51
C VAL A 775 -15.36 31.29 -47.02
N THR A 776 -16.52 30.78 -47.44
CA THR A 776 -16.94 30.76 -48.85
C THR A 776 -17.45 32.10 -49.36
N ASP A 777 -17.79 33.04 -48.48
CA ASP A 777 -18.43 34.31 -48.82
C ASP A 777 -18.10 35.41 -47.80
N TYR A 778 -17.08 36.20 -48.12
CA TYR A 778 -16.68 37.40 -47.37
C TYR A 778 -17.56 38.63 -47.66
N GLY A 779 -18.53 38.53 -48.58
CA GLY A 779 -19.31 39.67 -49.03
C GLY A 779 -20.34 40.17 -48.02
N LYS A 780 -20.72 39.34 -47.04
CA LYS A 780 -21.64 39.70 -45.95
C LYS A 780 -21.05 39.34 -44.59
N LEU A 781 -20.97 40.34 -43.70
CA LEU A 781 -20.65 40.15 -42.29
C LEU A 781 -21.92 39.87 -41.50
N PHE A 782 -21.85 38.88 -40.61
CA PHE A 782 -22.90 38.50 -39.68
C PHE A 782 -22.51 38.97 -38.27
N HIS A 783 -23.44 39.60 -37.56
CA HIS A 783 -23.28 39.99 -36.17
C HIS A 783 -24.08 39.03 -35.30
N ILE A 784 -23.37 38.18 -34.54
CA ILE A 784 -24.00 37.07 -33.80
C ILE A 784 -23.54 37.04 -32.35
N ARG A 785 -24.39 36.49 -31.47
CA ARG A 785 -24.03 36.21 -30.08
C ARG A 785 -23.58 34.77 -29.94
N THR A 786 -22.48 34.55 -29.23
CA THR A 786 -21.83 33.24 -29.07
C THR A 786 -21.44 32.95 -27.62
N HIS A 787 -21.46 31.66 -27.27
CA HIS A 787 -21.00 31.12 -25.98
C HIS A 787 -19.49 30.82 -25.96
N LEU A 788 -18.82 30.96 -27.11
CA LEU A 788 -17.41 30.61 -27.31
C LEU A 788 -16.45 31.79 -27.06
N GLY A 789 -16.89 32.85 -26.36
CA GLY A 789 -16.08 34.05 -26.11
C GLY A 789 -14.77 33.81 -25.37
N HIS A 790 -14.65 32.69 -24.67
CA HIS A 790 -13.46 32.29 -23.91
C HIS A 790 -12.39 31.62 -24.79
N ILE A 791 -12.75 31.11 -25.97
CA ILE A 791 -11.85 30.36 -26.88
C ILE A 791 -11.54 31.16 -28.14
N LEU A 792 -12.52 31.87 -28.69
CA LEU A 792 -12.40 32.57 -29.96
C LEU A 792 -11.65 33.88 -29.82
N LYS A 793 -10.78 34.17 -30.78
CA LYS A 793 -10.07 35.44 -30.94
C LYS A 793 -10.23 35.93 -32.39
N PRO A 794 -10.06 37.24 -32.64
CA PRO A 794 -9.96 37.76 -34.00
C PRO A 794 -8.90 37.01 -34.82
N GLY A 795 -9.26 36.57 -36.02
CA GLY A 795 -8.44 35.77 -36.93
C GLY A 795 -8.54 34.25 -36.74
N ASP A 796 -9.33 33.76 -35.79
CA ASP A 796 -9.62 32.33 -35.66
C ASP A 796 -10.75 31.88 -36.60
N ARG A 797 -10.75 30.58 -36.95
CA ARG A 797 -11.88 29.92 -37.64
C ARG A 797 -12.80 29.23 -36.66
N ALA A 798 -14.11 29.27 -36.93
CA ALA A 798 -15.14 28.58 -36.16
C ALA A 798 -16.08 27.79 -37.07
N LEU A 799 -16.60 26.67 -36.59
CA LEU A 799 -17.67 25.91 -37.23
C LEU A 799 -19.00 26.31 -36.61
N GLY A 800 -19.99 26.59 -37.44
CA GLY A 800 -21.32 26.99 -37.02
C GLY A 800 -22.40 26.61 -38.02
N TYR A 801 -23.65 26.70 -37.59
CA TYR A 801 -24.81 26.52 -38.46
C TYR A 801 -25.21 27.85 -39.08
N ASP A 802 -25.34 27.87 -40.41
CA ASP A 802 -25.91 28.99 -41.17
C ASP A 802 -27.43 28.87 -41.14
N LEU A 803 -28.09 29.79 -40.44
CA LEU A 803 -29.55 29.85 -40.34
C LEU A 803 -30.15 30.89 -41.29
N TYR A 804 -29.31 31.78 -41.84
CA TYR A 804 -29.69 32.75 -42.85
C TYR A 804 -29.94 32.07 -44.21
N GLY A 805 -29.10 31.09 -44.57
CA GLY A 805 -29.20 30.33 -45.83
C GLY A 805 -29.99 29.02 -45.73
N ALA A 806 -30.25 28.50 -44.53
CA ALA A 806 -30.88 27.19 -44.37
C ALA A 806 -32.41 27.24 -44.52
N ILE A 807 -32.94 26.42 -45.43
CA ILE A 807 -34.38 26.15 -45.53
C ILE A 807 -34.70 24.97 -44.59
N SER A 808 -35.06 25.26 -43.34
CA SER A 808 -35.46 24.23 -42.37
C SER A 808 -36.98 24.03 -42.38
N ASN A 809 -37.45 22.89 -42.89
CA ASN A 809 -38.85 22.47 -42.81
C ASN A 809 -39.09 21.67 -41.51
N ASP A 810 -38.98 22.32 -40.35
CA ASP A 810 -39.16 21.67 -39.04
C ASP A 810 -40.50 22.06 -38.39
N MET A 811 -41.29 21.05 -38.02
CA MET A 811 -42.62 21.23 -37.45
C MET A 811 -42.62 21.89 -36.06
N GLU A 812 -41.52 21.79 -35.30
CA GLU A 812 -41.41 22.46 -34.01
C GLU A 812 -41.08 23.94 -34.17
N LEU A 813 -40.30 24.30 -35.19
CA LEU A 813 -39.97 25.69 -35.49
C LEU A 813 -41.22 26.49 -35.89
N ASP A 814 -42.09 25.92 -36.71
CA ASP A 814 -43.36 26.53 -37.14
C ASP A 814 -44.33 26.84 -35.99
N LYS A 815 -44.18 26.17 -34.84
CA LYS A 815 -45.02 26.42 -33.65
C LYS A 815 -44.67 27.74 -32.97
N TYR A 816 -43.48 28.28 -33.20
CA TYR A 816 -43.03 29.54 -32.64
C TYR A 816 -43.26 30.70 -33.62
N LYS A 817 -44.50 31.22 -33.65
CA LYS A 817 -44.95 32.27 -34.58
C LYS A 817 -44.22 33.62 -34.49
N SER A 818 -43.46 33.87 -33.42
CA SER A 818 -42.77 35.14 -33.15
C SER A 818 -41.27 34.99 -32.89
N LEU A 819 -40.68 33.83 -33.23
CA LEU A 819 -39.26 33.60 -33.02
C LEU A 819 -38.44 34.27 -34.13
N VAL A 820 -37.59 35.22 -33.75
CA VAL A 820 -36.57 35.77 -34.65
C VAL A 820 -35.38 34.82 -34.63
N LEU A 821 -35.07 34.23 -35.78
CA LEU A 821 -33.91 33.37 -35.92
C LEU A 821 -32.62 34.21 -35.96
N PRO A 822 -31.56 33.77 -35.27
CA PRO A 822 -30.23 34.35 -35.44
C PRO A 822 -29.70 34.03 -36.85
N GLU A 823 -28.81 34.87 -37.38
CA GLU A 823 -28.26 34.66 -38.73
C GLU A 823 -27.33 33.42 -38.78
N ALA A 824 -26.54 33.21 -37.72
CA ALA A 824 -25.68 32.04 -37.56
C ALA A 824 -25.49 31.70 -36.08
N ILE A 825 -25.16 30.43 -35.79
CA ILE A 825 -24.81 29.95 -34.44
C ILE A 825 -23.48 29.20 -34.52
N LEU A 826 -22.45 29.71 -33.83
CA LEU A 826 -21.16 29.02 -33.72
C LEU A 826 -21.26 27.89 -32.69
N ILE A 827 -20.67 26.73 -33.03
CA ILE A 827 -20.72 25.51 -32.22
C ILE A 827 -19.35 25.16 -31.64
N LYS A 828 -18.28 25.27 -32.44
CA LYS A 828 -16.92 24.99 -31.98
C LYS A 828 -15.87 25.76 -32.77
N LYS A 829 -14.67 25.90 -32.19
CA LYS A 829 -13.51 26.44 -32.90
C LYS A 829 -12.97 25.40 -33.90
N SER A 830 -12.63 25.83 -35.11
CA SER A 830 -11.94 25.00 -36.10
C SER A 830 -10.43 25.12 -35.88
N TYR A 831 -9.74 23.98 -35.93
CA TYR A 831 -8.26 23.90 -35.88
C TYR A 831 -7.68 23.29 -37.17
N GLU A 832 -8.46 23.28 -38.26
CA GLU A 832 -8.14 22.68 -39.56
C GLU A 832 -6.76 23.10 -40.07
N GLU A 833 -6.39 24.38 -39.98
CA GLU A 833 -5.08 24.88 -40.44
C GLU A 833 -3.88 24.27 -39.68
N LYS A 834 -4.05 23.98 -38.38
CA LYS A 834 -3.02 23.29 -37.58
C LYS A 834 -2.95 21.80 -37.91
N ARG A 835 -4.08 21.20 -38.33
CA ARG A 835 -4.16 19.80 -38.79
C ARG A 835 -3.57 19.64 -40.20
N MET A 836 -3.84 20.57 -41.11
CA MET A 836 -3.27 20.60 -42.46
C MET A 836 -1.74 20.75 -42.43
N LYS A 837 -1.17 21.51 -41.48
CA LYS A 837 0.29 21.57 -41.26
C LYS A 837 0.90 20.25 -40.74
N LYS A 838 0.07 19.31 -40.26
CA LYS A 838 0.48 17.98 -39.79
C LYS A 838 0.08 16.84 -40.74
N ARG A 839 -0.58 17.15 -41.88
CA ARG A 839 -0.96 16.15 -42.90
C ARG A 839 0.31 15.50 -43.46
N GLY A 840 0.34 14.16 -43.50
CA GLY A 840 1.48 13.35 -43.96
C GLY A 840 2.24 12.59 -42.86
N LYS A 841 1.96 12.83 -41.57
CA LYS A 841 2.46 11.99 -40.47
C LYS A 841 1.40 10.96 -40.07
N PRO A 842 1.72 9.65 -40.03
CA PRO A 842 0.77 8.65 -39.56
C PRO A 842 0.38 8.96 -38.11
N ARG A 843 -0.93 8.91 -37.82
CA ARG A 843 -1.44 9.10 -36.46
C ARG A 843 -0.83 8.03 -35.55
N PRO A 844 -0.38 8.39 -34.32
CA PRO A 844 0.25 7.44 -33.40
C PRO A 844 -0.72 6.39 -32.83
N TRP A 845 -2.01 6.47 -33.14
CA TRP A 845 -3.04 5.57 -32.65
C TRP A 845 -4.08 5.27 -33.73
N LYS A 846 -4.68 4.08 -33.66
CA LYS A 846 -5.81 3.63 -34.50
C LYS A 846 -6.98 3.28 -33.59
N LEU A 847 -8.20 3.68 -33.98
CA LEU A 847 -9.42 3.27 -33.30
C LEU A 847 -9.58 1.74 -33.38
N LYS A 848 -9.85 1.10 -32.24
CA LYS A 848 -10.18 -0.33 -32.21
C LYS A 848 -11.63 -0.51 -32.62
N SER A 849 -11.92 -1.49 -33.47
CA SER A 849 -13.28 -1.85 -33.88
C SER A 849 -13.67 -3.20 -33.28
N LEU A 850 -14.96 -3.41 -33.03
CA LEU A 850 -15.49 -4.73 -32.72
C LEU A 850 -15.37 -5.64 -33.94
N ASN A 851 -15.12 -6.93 -33.71
CA ASN A 851 -15.13 -7.94 -34.76
C ASN A 851 -16.60 -8.23 -35.17
N MET A 852 -17.10 -7.54 -36.19
CA MET A 852 -18.48 -7.65 -36.68
C MET A 852 -18.55 -8.50 -37.95
N GLU A 853 -19.57 -9.35 -38.05
CA GLU A 853 -19.93 -10.01 -39.31
C GLU A 853 -20.86 -9.12 -40.15
N ALA A 854 -20.59 -9.03 -41.45
CA ALA A 854 -21.42 -8.31 -42.40
C ALA A 854 -22.72 -9.09 -42.70
N ASP A 855 -23.81 -8.39 -42.96
CA ASP A 855 -25.08 -9.00 -43.32
C ASP A 855 -25.10 -9.43 -44.80
N GLU A 856 -25.07 -10.73 -45.08
CA GLU A 856 -25.19 -11.29 -46.44
C GLU A 856 -26.62 -11.23 -47.03
N SER A 857 -27.61 -10.73 -46.28
CA SER A 857 -29.03 -10.87 -46.67
C SER A 857 -29.64 -9.78 -47.56
N LYS A 858 -28.84 -8.95 -48.25
CA LYS A 858 -29.35 -8.04 -49.30
C LYS A 858 -28.42 -7.92 -50.51
N ASP A 859 -28.78 -8.60 -51.59
CA ASP A 859 -28.46 -8.20 -52.96
C ASP A 859 -29.13 -6.85 -53.26
N HIS A 860 -28.46 -5.74 -52.99
CA HIS A 860 -28.81 -4.42 -53.50
C HIS A 860 -27.57 -3.78 -54.11
N GLN A 861 -27.75 -3.19 -55.29
CA GLN A 861 -26.73 -2.55 -56.12
C GLN A 861 -25.78 -1.67 -55.29
N PRO A 862 -24.48 -1.67 -55.61
CA PRO A 862 -23.51 -0.87 -54.88
C PRO A 862 -23.77 0.62 -55.16
N SER A 863 -24.55 1.26 -54.30
CA SER A 863 -24.46 2.70 -54.12
C SER A 863 -23.20 2.95 -53.31
N GLU A 864 -22.14 3.40 -53.98
CA GLU A 864 -20.85 3.89 -53.45
C GLU A 864 -20.67 3.74 -51.93
N MET A 865 -20.37 2.53 -51.49
CA MET A 865 -19.71 2.29 -50.20
C MET A 865 -18.47 1.46 -50.52
N ALA A 866 -17.47 2.15 -51.04
CA ALA A 866 -16.13 1.61 -51.14
C ALA A 866 -15.59 1.32 -49.73
N SER A 867 -14.81 0.25 -49.63
CA SER A 867 -13.90 -0.06 -48.53
C SER A 867 -13.39 1.18 -47.81
N VAL A 868 -13.69 1.29 -46.51
CA VAL A 868 -13.23 2.37 -45.61
C VAL A 868 -11.74 2.17 -45.26
N SER A 869 -10.91 1.99 -46.28
CA SER A 869 -9.47 2.17 -46.21
C SER A 869 -9.02 3.46 -46.90
N ASP A 870 -9.81 4.03 -47.82
CA ASP A 870 -9.30 5.10 -48.71
C ASP A 870 -10.23 6.29 -49.01
N VAL A 871 -11.41 6.41 -48.39
CA VAL A 871 -12.28 7.60 -48.56
C VAL A 871 -12.93 8.00 -47.23
N ASP A 872 -12.26 8.90 -46.50
CA ASP A 872 -12.88 9.96 -45.68
C ASP A 872 -11.76 10.69 -44.91
N ASP A 873 -11.07 11.57 -45.63
CA ASP A 873 -10.24 12.64 -45.05
C ASP A 873 -11.11 13.85 -44.60
N ASP A 874 -12.45 13.77 -44.75
CA ASP A 874 -13.41 14.87 -44.55
C ASP A 874 -14.41 14.68 -43.40
N VAL A 875 -14.22 13.67 -42.53
CA VAL A 875 -14.94 13.64 -41.24
C VAL A 875 -14.11 14.39 -40.21
N PRO A 876 -14.64 15.43 -39.51
CA PRO A 876 -13.93 16.08 -38.42
C PRO A 876 -13.65 15.07 -37.32
N SER A 877 -12.44 14.50 -37.34
CA SER A 877 -12.00 13.53 -36.34
C SER A 877 -11.95 14.21 -34.98
N VAL A 878 -12.72 13.67 -34.04
CA VAL A 878 -12.65 14.03 -32.61
C VAL A 878 -11.35 13.43 -32.09
N PRO A 879 -10.40 14.22 -31.55
CA PRO A 879 -9.21 13.68 -30.91
C PRO A 879 -9.59 12.70 -29.80
N LEU A 880 -8.86 11.60 -29.67
CA LEU A 880 -9.02 10.69 -28.53
C LEU A 880 -8.87 11.45 -27.20
N GLU A 881 -8.10 12.53 -27.15
CA GLU A 881 -7.99 13.45 -26.01
C GLU A 881 -9.31 14.15 -25.64
N GLU A 882 -10.17 14.47 -26.61
CA GLU A 882 -11.53 15.01 -26.36
C GLU A 882 -12.55 13.92 -25.98
N LEU A 883 -12.30 12.66 -26.37
CA LEU A 883 -13.11 11.49 -25.99
C LEU A 883 -12.70 10.92 -24.61
N LEU A 884 -11.41 10.98 -24.27
CA LEU A 884 -10.83 10.53 -23.01
C LEU A 884 -11.00 11.56 -21.89
N ALA A 885 -10.99 12.87 -22.22
CA ALA A 885 -11.35 13.92 -21.26
C ALA A 885 -12.79 13.78 -20.74
N GLU A 886 -13.66 13.05 -21.45
CA GLU A 886 -15.05 12.79 -21.02
C GLU A 886 -15.22 11.52 -20.17
N LEU A 887 -14.19 10.69 -20.03
CA LEU A 887 -14.22 9.44 -19.25
C LEU A 887 -13.85 9.62 -17.76
N ASP A 888 -13.56 10.84 -17.28
CA ASP A 888 -13.09 11.12 -15.90
C ASP A 888 -12.00 10.12 -15.43
N LEU A 889 -11.12 9.71 -16.34
CA LEU A 889 -9.94 8.92 -16.01
C LEU A 889 -8.77 9.87 -15.75
N SER A 890 -8.87 10.61 -14.65
CA SER A 890 -7.72 11.18 -13.96
C SER A 890 -7.73 10.71 -12.51
N GLU A 891 -7.70 9.39 -12.31
CA GLU A 891 -7.28 8.68 -11.10
C GLU A 891 -7.57 7.18 -11.25
N GLN A 892 -6.74 6.45 -12.01
CA GLN A 892 -6.43 5.02 -11.88
C GLN A 892 -5.67 4.52 -13.12
N GLU A 893 -4.77 3.55 -12.90
CA GLU A 893 -3.83 2.91 -13.84
C GLU A 893 -2.58 3.75 -14.19
N ASP A 894 -1.34 3.27 -14.09
CA ASP A 894 -0.75 2.14 -13.39
C ASP A 894 0.76 2.38 -13.39
N GLY A 895 1.47 1.84 -12.40
CA GLY A 895 2.91 1.63 -12.52
C GLY A 895 3.17 0.45 -13.44
N GLY A 896 4.12 0.59 -14.36
CA GLY A 896 4.61 -0.56 -15.13
C GLY A 896 5.50 -0.17 -16.32
N ASP A 897 6.80 -0.30 -16.10
CA ASP A 897 7.86 -0.61 -17.08
C ASP A 897 8.12 0.32 -18.26
N ASN A 898 9.33 0.89 -18.28
CA ASN A 898 10.23 0.69 -19.42
C ASN A 898 11.70 0.74 -18.98
N MET A 899 12.34 -0.42 -19.15
CA MET A 899 13.78 -0.58 -19.37
C MET A 899 14.23 0.17 -20.63
N SER A 900 15.53 0.49 -20.67
CA SER A 900 16.35 1.09 -21.76
C SER A 900 16.07 2.58 -22.02
N GLU A 901 17.02 3.51 -21.90
CA GLU A 901 18.50 3.47 -21.96
C GLU A 901 19.19 3.97 -20.67
#